data_AF-A0A2A4VXN3-F1
#
_entry.id   AF-A0A2A4VXN3-F1
#
_cell.length_a   1.000
_cell.length_b   1.000
_cell.length_c   1.000
_cell.angle_alpha   90.00
_cell.angle_beta   90.00
_cell.angle_gamma   90.00
#
_symmetry.space_group_name_H-M   'P 1'
#
loop_
_entity.id
_entity.type
_entity.pdbx_description
1 polymer ?
#
loop_
_entity_poly.entity_id
_entity_poly.type
_entity_poly.pdbx_seq_one_letter_code
_entity_poly.pdbx_strand_id
1 'polypeptide(L)'
;MTYLRILFTVLCCTLAINAVAENENSVALFNLKPISMDAIGADADLLYALETELDKSDKISVMSRRDVEAALYRIGGAQVSETNLVVAYEQEMGANFIITGEIDKIGSSIQVTIKLVDIIAKDLAQIWSETYKGRGDVLQRSKGLAKSIEEAIILASSTNYTSSDNNTDTNTNEYIQDISAVAKNNGVSLSWTIDPAVSAFYTNIYRGKTEGGLFEFVASIEENQYQDDVQGQFFYRLDLVLDNGSEIKGLTLVQVKSIGKVVDTDLLPPTILTSKNLLHGIKIELVPQLNNKGVVGYNFYQKVNDEQWKKVHSIRKNNQLNYSVILDKNFIANSAYQLYVTAYSRIGESERSDILTVRTQPSLVLTSNDQALLRQAQLKWQGNDHAKGYNVYRKEAADSTWQLISKITTKKTTSFNDTKALKDATEYNYAVSAFDKYTETPKSVAITVTTKGLPQVPQGLEIQTGSVKQVKLTWQPIEDNDISGYVIYRKVGEFKSGDLLDEVAFIKGYQQNSYIDGTKEKPLKDGTRYFYAIAAKNVFGARGSLTPAINATTKALPTQPEQLNLNVISDAITINWQNNSESDITHYTLYRKWNNGAWLKVANVDGNSYQDDDLKAYAKTFYRLSVTDKDNLVSTFSEVQQINSPLTLQLSIAQENMLRAITISWNKVNHIKGYKIYRKHERQTNWRLIKTITSTQQNRFKDFDKKGMREGKIYQYKITVFDNVMETISSNLVAGKTKKLPEPPLDFKGKNNQVKKITLSWRKSTDNDDSGYIIYRKNNSGTFKEIKKISNRSTTHYKDDGELFSSLTDGTAYSYKIATYNRFSAVGATSEIIEVSTKALPEKISGLSIEEDVSGLMLFWQPLSDTDINIYQIYRSVNSSCSGLRKIATVASTSDVYMDTKVKEGKSYCYRVTAIDNDKLEGRLSPSVSFTIPAIAEDN
;
A
#
# COMPACT_ATOMS: atom_id res chain seq x y z
N MET A 1 -43.85 -53.52 53.94
CA MET A 1 -44.91 -53.99 54.86
C MET A 1 -46.24 -53.45 54.38
N THR A 2 -46.97 -54.35 53.73
CA THR A 2 -48.41 -54.64 53.89
C THR A 2 -49.49 -53.54 53.69
N TYR A 3 -50.20 -53.63 52.53
CA TYR A 3 -51.67 -53.46 52.27
C TYR A 3 -52.29 -52.06 52.56
N LEU A 4 -53.32 -51.49 51.91
CA LEU A 4 -54.40 -51.83 50.96
C LEU A 4 -55.02 -50.45 50.56
N ARG A 5 -55.16 -50.03 49.30
CA ARG A 5 -56.26 -50.26 48.32
C ARG A 5 -57.44 -49.26 48.38
N ILE A 6 -57.92 -48.90 47.17
CA ILE A 6 -59.28 -48.41 46.77
C ILE A 6 -59.39 -46.87 46.75
N LEU A 7 -59.39 -46.14 45.62
CA LEU A 7 -60.04 -46.24 44.30
C LEU A 7 -61.53 -45.82 44.33
N PHE A 8 -61.80 -44.58 43.91
CA PHE A 8 -63.04 -44.22 43.21
C PHE A 8 -62.79 -43.04 42.26
N THR A 9 -62.63 -43.37 40.98
CA THR A 9 -62.87 -42.50 39.83
C THR A 9 -64.37 -42.32 39.64
N VAL A 10 -64.85 -41.08 39.50
CA VAL A 10 -65.98 -40.77 38.61
C VAL A 10 -65.59 -39.57 37.76
N LEU A 11 -65.43 -39.89 36.47
CA LEU A 11 -65.36 -38.99 35.33
C LEU A 11 -66.78 -38.43 35.08
N CYS A 12 -66.94 -37.12 34.95
CA CYS A 12 -68.02 -36.58 34.13
C CYS A 12 -67.63 -35.20 33.58
N CYS A 13 -67.42 -35.16 32.27
CA CYS A 13 -67.33 -33.95 31.46
C CYS A 13 -68.57 -33.07 31.64
N THR A 14 -68.38 -31.76 31.72
CA THR A 14 -69.19 -30.79 30.95
C THR A 14 -68.42 -29.49 30.81
N LEU A 15 -68.41 -28.98 29.57
CA LEU A 15 -67.97 -27.66 29.17
C LEU A 15 -68.55 -26.57 30.08
N ALA A 16 -67.78 -25.51 30.33
CA ALA A 16 -68.21 -24.13 30.06
C ALA A 16 -67.23 -23.09 30.66
N ILE A 17 -66.72 -22.26 29.74
CA ILE A 17 -66.56 -20.81 29.89
C ILE A 17 -65.45 -20.36 30.84
N ASN A 18 -64.28 -20.11 30.25
CA ASN A 18 -63.28 -19.20 30.80
C ASN A 18 -63.91 -17.81 30.95
N ALA A 19 -64.22 -17.39 32.18
CA ALA A 19 -64.36 -15.97 32.50
C ALA A 19 -62.96 -15.46 32.85
N VAL A 20 -62.35 -14.76 31.90
CA VAL A 20 -61.15 -13.94 32.13
C VAL A 20 -61.57 -12.81 33.06
N ALA A 21 -60.91 -12.65 34.20
CA ALA A 21 -61.00 -11.40 34.95
C ALA A 21 -60.21 -10.35 34.15
N GLU A 22 -60.92 -9.50 33.40
CA GLU A 22 -60.36 -8.34 32.71
C GLU A 22 -59.91 -7.31 33.77
N ASN A 23 -58.70 -6.77 33.60
CA ASN A 23 -58.32 -5.52 34.28
C ASN A 23 -59.25 -4.43 33.73
N GLU A 24 -60.15 -3.89 34.56
CA GLU A 24 -61.09 -2.84 34.11
C GLU A 24 -60.32 -1.60 33.67
N ASN A 25 -60.62 -1.08 32.47
CA ASN A 25 -59.99 0.13 31.96
C ASN A 25 -60.51 1.35 32.73
N SER A 26 -59.71 1.94 33.61
CA SER A 26 -60.15 3.12 34.38
C SER A 26 -60.05 4.41 33.57
N VAL A 27 -61.10 5.23 33.60
CA VAL A 27 -61.17 6.50 32.85
C VAL A 27 -61.51 7.68 33.75
N ALA A 28 -60.78 8.79 33.63
CA ALA A 28 -61.09 10.05 34.29
C ALA A 28 -61.64 11.07 33.29
N LEU A 29 -62.74 11.75 33.65
CA LEU A 29 -63.32 12.83 32.84
C LEU A 29 -62.94 14.18 33.43
N PHE A 30 -62.25 15.01 32.64
CA PHE A 30 -61.96 16.40 32.99
C PHE A 30 -63.07 17.34 32.48
N ASN A 31 -63.25 18.45 33.19
CA ASN A 31 -64.00 19.60 32.71
C ASN A 31 -63.36 20.08 31.40
N LEU A 32 -64.22 20.42 30.44
CA LEU A 32 -63.73 20.87 29.14
C LEU A 32 -63.33 22.33 29.26
N LYS A 33 -62.18 22.70 28.68
CA LYS A 33 -61.68 24.06 28.73
C LYS A 33 -62.55 24.96 27.84
N PRO A 34 -63.23 25.99 28.38
CA PRO A 34 -64.03 26.90 27.57
C PRO A 34 -63.12 27.82 26.75
N ILE A 35 -63.33 27.87 25.43
CA ILE A 35 -62.59 28.74 24.51
C ILE A 35 -63.16 30.16 24.52
N SER A 36 -64.47 30.32 24.75
CA SER A 36 -65.15 31.62 24.89
C SER A 36 -65.87 31.75 26.23
N MET A 37 -66.10 33.00 26.66
CA MET A 37 -66.83 33.29 27.91
C MET A 37 -68.24 32.70 27.94
N ASP A 38 -68.90 32.61 26.78
CA ASP A 38 -70.26 32.07 26.65
C ASP A 38 -70.32 30.53 26.75
N ALA A 39 -69.16 29.86 26.72
CA ALA A 39 -69.02 28.41 26.82
C ALA A 39 -68.77 27.91 28.27
N ILE A 40 -68.58 28.81 29.24
CA ILE A 40 -68.33 28.44 30.64
C ILE A 40 -69.56 27.71 31.22
N GLY A 41 -69.37 26.46 31.64
CA GLY A 41 -70.42 25.60 32.19
C GLY A 41 -71.34 24.96 31.14
N ALA A 42 -71.08 25.17 29.84
CA ALA A 42 -71.85 24.56 28.74
C ALA A 42 -71.50 23.07 28.53
N ASP A 43 -70.44 22.58 29.17
CA ASP A 43 -69.96 21.20 29.15
C ASP A 43 -70.70 20.29 30.13
N ALA A 44 -71.33 20.85 31.17
CA ALA A 44 -71.94 20.11 32.26
C ALA A 44 -72.96 19.04 31.81
N ASP A 45 -73.86 19.37 30.88
CA ASP A 45 -74.84 18.41 30.35
C ASP A 45 -74.18 17.30 29.49
N LEU A 46 -73.08 17.61 28.80
CA LEU A 46 -72.35 16.64 27.98
C LEU A 46 -71.52 15.70 28.86
N LEU A 47 -70.77 16.24 29.82
CA LEU A 47 -69.94 15.46 30.74
C LEU A 47 -70.81 14.56 31.61
N TYR A 48 -71.94 15.06 32.13
CA TYR A 48 -72.90 14.25 32.87
C TYR A 48 -73.46 13.10 32.02
N ALA A 49 -73.81 13.38 30.76
CA ALA A 49 -74.31 12.34 29.86
C ALA A 49 -73.24 11.32 29.46
N LEU A 50 -71.99 11.74 29.28
CA LEU A 50 -70.86 10.84 29.01
C LEU A 50 -70.53 9.98 30.23
N GLU A 51 -70.46 10.58 31.42
CA GLU A 51 -70.27 9.87 32.69
C GLU A 51 -71.39 8.81 32.86
N THR A 52 -72.65 9.21 32.71
CA THR A 52 -73.80 8.31 32.86
C THR A 52 -73.84 7.18 31.81
N GLU A 53 -73.44 7.42 30.56
CA GLU A 53 -73.44 6.38 29.52
C GLU A 53 -72.20 5.48 29.58
N LEU A 54 -71.02 6.00 29.95
CA LEU A 54 -69.80 5.21 30.13
C LEU A 54 -69.86 4.32 31.37
N ASP A 55 -70.47 4.80 32.46
CA ASP A 55 -70.66 4.05 33.72
C ASP A 55 -71.62 2.84 33.56
N LYS A 56 -72.31 2.72 32.42
CA LYS A 56 -73.09 1.53 32.06
C LYS A 56 -72.24 0.41 31.46
N SER A 57 -70.98 0.66 31.15
CA SER A 57 -70.09 -0.35 30.57
C SER A 57 -69.49 -1.21 31.68
N ASP A 58 -69.62 -2.53 31.58
CA ASP A 58 -68.96 -3.48 32.49
C ASP A 58 -67.44 -3.60 32.21
N LYS A 59 -66.90 -2.85 31.25
CA LYS A 59 -65.49 -2.92 30.80
C LYS A 59 -64.65 -1.69 31.17
N ILE A 60 -65.30 -0.61 31.60
CA ILE A 60 -64.67 0.67 31.88
C ILE A 60 -65.10 1.14 33.27
N SER A 61 -64.13 1.52 34.10
CA SER A 61 -64.39 2.07 35.42
C SER A 61 -64.24 3.59 35.38
N VAL A 62 -65.35 4.33 35.50
CA VAL A 62 -65.32 5.80 35.47
C VAL A 62 -64.96 6.33 36.85
N MET A 63 -63.89 7.12 36.94
CA MET A 63 -63.48 7.76 38.18
C MET A 63 -64.51 8.82 38.61
N SER A 64 -64.87 8.80 39.89
CA SER A 64 -65.76 9.84 40.43
C SER A 64 -65.08 11.21 40.38
N ARG A 65 -65.87 12.26 40.16
CA ARG A 65 -65.36 13.65 40.10
C ARG A 65 -64.53 14.04 41.33
N ARG A 66 -64.90 13.55 42.52
CA ARG A 66 -64.17 13.80 43.75
C ARG A 66 -62.79 13.13 43.77
N ASP A 67 -62.68 11.93 43.18
CA ASP A 67 -61.42 11.20 43.08
C ASP A 67 -60.48 11.86 42.06
N VAL A 68 -61.04 12.36 40.95
CA VAL A 68 -60.28 13.15 39.98
C VAL A 68 -59.72 14.44 40.62
N GLU A 69 -60.55 15.18 41.35
CA GLU A 69 -60.13 16.41 42.04
C GLU A 69 -59.11 16.14 43.15
N ALA A 70 -59.26 15.02 43.89
CA ALA A 70 -58.32 14.60 44.92
C ALA A 70 -56.97 14.15 44.33
N ALA A 71 -56.98 13.39 43.23
CA ALA A 71 -55.78 12.96 42.52
C ALA A 71 -55.00 14.17 41.98
N LEU A 72 -55.70 15.14 41.39
CA LEU A 72 -55.10 16.38 40.90
C LEU A 72 -54.51 17.23 42.03
N TYR A 73 -55.21 17.34 43.17
CA TYR A 73 -54.67 18.04 44.34
C TYR A 73 -53.39 17.37 44.86
N ARG A 74 -53.32 16.03 44.86
CA ARG A 74 -52.15 15.26 45.30
C ARG A 74 -50.92 15.53 44.43
N ILE A 75 -51.10 15.56 43.12
CA ILE A 75 -50.01 15.74 42.16
C ILE A 75 -49.73 17.22 41.84
N GLY A 76 -50.45 18.16 42.47
CA GLY A 76 -50.35 19.60 42.19
C GLY A 76 -50.81 19.98 40.78
N GLY A 77 -51.67 19.15 40.18
CA GLY A 77 -52.20 19.30 38.83
C GLY A 77 -53.52 20.06 38.80
N ALA A 78 -53.92 20.47 37.59
CA ALA A 78 -55.23 21.03 37.30
C ALA A 78 -55.86 20.30 36.12
N GLN A 79 -57.18 20.36 35.98
CA GLN A 79 -57.85 19.86 34.78
C GLN A 79 -57.46 20.75 33.59
N VAL A 80 -56.81 20.17 32.59
CA VAL A 80 -56.19 20.87 31.44
C VAL A 80 -56.49 20.13 30.14
N SER A 81 -56.53 20.85 29.00
CA SER A 81 -56.88 20.30 27.67
C SER A 81 -55.66 19.93 26.81
N GLU A 82 -54.47 20.31 27.26
CA GLU A 82 -53.20 20.09 26.59
C GLU A 82 -52.67 18.67 26.85
N THR A 83 -52.60 17.83 25.82
CA THR A 83 -52.19 16.41 25.91
C THR A 83 -50.87 16.21 26.67
N ASN A 84 -49.85 17.03 26.41
CA ASN A 84 -48.54 16.90 27.06
C ASN A 84 -48.59 17.15 28.58
N LEU A 85 -49.47 18.04 29.03
CA LEU A 85 -49.67 18.30 30.46
C LEU A 85 -50.46 17.16 31.10
N VAL A 86 -51.44 16.60 30.39
CA VAL A 86 -52.21 15.43 30.85
C VAL A 86 -51.36 14.17 30.95
N VAL A 87 -50.47 13.92 29.97
CA VAL A 87 -49.49 12.81 30.00
C VAL A 87 -48.50 12.97 31.15
N ALA A 88 -48.12 14.21 31.49
CA ALA A 88 -47.20 14.50 32.60
C ALA A 88 -47.80 14.19 34.00
N TYR A 89 -49.12 13.97 34.11
CA TYR A 89 -49.74 13.49 35.35
C TYR A 89 -49.48 12.00 35.62
N GLU A 90 -48.92 11.27 34.63
CA GLU A 90 -48.46 9.88 34.70
C GLU A 90 -49.46 8.91 35.38
N GLN A 91 -49.01 7.72 35.81
CA GLN A 91 -49.86 6.76 36.51
C GLN A 91 -50.29 7.22 37.92
N GLU A 92 -49.74 8.34 38.41
CA GLU A 92 -50.12 8.94 39.68
C GLU A 92 -51.55 9.52 39.68
N MET A 93 -52.22 9.64 38.52
CA MET A 93 -53.64 10.00 38.43
C MET A 93 -54.59 8.85 38.79
N GLY A 94 -54.14 7.58 38.74
CA GLY A 94 -54.97 6.40 39.00
C GLY A 94 -55.97 6.03 37.89
N ALA A 95 -55.93 6.73 36.75
CA ALA A 95 -56.69 6.43 35.54
C ALA A 95 -55.79 5.85 34.44
N ASN A 96 -56.24 4.83 33.71
CA ASN A 96 -55.57 4.36 32.49
C ASN A 96 -55.76 5.35 31.33
N PHE A 97 -56.93 5.99 31.29
CA PHE A 97 -57.30 6.93 30.24
C PHE A 97 -57.83 8.24 30.85
N ILE A 98 -57.50 9.37 30.22
CA ILE A 98 -58.06 10.67 30.59
C ILE A 98 -58.80 11.25 29.39
N ILE A 99 -60.07 11.57 29.59
CA ILE A 99 -60.89 12.32 28.64
C ILE A 99 -60.76 13.80 29.00
N THR A 100 -60.22 14.58 28.07
CA THR A 100 -60.12 16.04 28.20
C THR A 100 -60.53 16.71 26.88
N GLY A 101 -60.61 18.03 26.84
CA GLY A 101 -60.98 18.71 25.62
C GLY A 101 -61.29 20.17 25.78
N GLU A 102 -61.84 20.74 24.72
CA GLU A 102 -62.18 22.15 24.63
C GLU A 102 -63.63 22.31 24.16
N ILE A 103 -64.29 23.35 24.65
CA ILE A 103 -65.68 23.66 24.33
C ILE A 103 -65.83 25.11 23.92
N ASP A 104 -66.59 25.36 22.87
CA ASP A 104 -66.94 26.70 22.42
C ASP A 104 -68.43 26.81 22.11
N LYS A 105 -68.98 28.02 22.23
CA LYS A 105 -70.37 28.33 21.92
C LYS A 105 -70.42 29.36 20.81
N ILE A 106 -70.76 28.89 19.61
CA ILE A 106 -70.86 29.72 18.40
C ILE A 106 -72.33 29.89 18.04
N GLY A 107 -72.88 31.05 18.38
CA GLY A 107 -74.31 31.34 18.20
C GLY A 107 -75.19 30.43 19.06
N SER A 108 -76.11 29.68 18.43
CA SER A 108 -76.98 28.71 19.12
C SER A 108 -76.41 27.29 19.18
N SER A 109 -75.18 27.06 18.71
CA SER A 109 -74.56 25.72 18.67
C SER A 109 -73.35 25.63 19.58
N ILE A 110 -73.14 24.46 20.18
CA ILE A 110 -71.99 24.12 21.03
C ILE A 110 -71.05 23.25 20.20
N GLN A 111 -69.81 23.72 20.01
CA GLN A 111 -68.75 22.95 19.39
C GLN A 111 -67.87 22.36 20.47
N VAL A 112 -67.58 21.06 20.38
CA VAL A 112 -66.79 20.35 21.37
C VAL A 112 -65.71 19.55 20.68
N THR A 113 -64.47 19.68 21.16
CA THR A 113 -63.37 18.81 20.79
C THR A 113 -62.99 17.97 22.00
N ILE A 114 -63.14 16.65 21.90
CA ILE A 114 -62.80 15.69 22.96
C ILE A 114 -61.53 14.93 22.55
N LYS A 115 -60.64 14.73 23.51
CA LYS A 115 -59.36 14.04 23.39
C LYS A 115 -59.34 12.91 24.41
N LEU A 116 -59.11 11.69 23.96
CA LEU A 116 -58.81 10.55 24.81
C LEU A 116 -57.29 10.37 24.86
N VAL A 117 -56.71 10.52 26.03
CA VAL A 117 -55.28 10.37 26.27
C VAL A 117 -55.03 9.03 26.97
N ASP A 118 -54.16 8.20 26.40
CA ASP A 118 -53.69 6.96 27.02
C ASP A 118 -52.48 7.29 27.91
N ILE A 119 -52.66 7.13 29.21
CA ILE A 119 -51.65 7.49 30.22
C ILE A 119 -50.53 6.45 30.27
N ILE A 120 -50.81 5.20 29.89
CA ILE A 120 -49.83 4.12 29.85
C ILE A 120 -48.95 4.27 28.62
N ALA A 121 -49.55 4.45 27.45
CA ALA A 121 -48.81 4.65 26.19
C ALA A 121 -48.15 6.04 26.10
N LYS A 122 -48.54 6.97 26.99
CA LYS A 122 -48.09 8.38 27.02
C LYS A 122 -48.38 9.13 25.71
N ASP A 123 -49.50 8.79 25.07
CA ASP A 123 -49.89 9.34 23.77
C ASP A 123 -51.39 9.63 23.70
N LEU A 124 -51.77 10.43 22.71
CA LEU A 124 -53.17 10.72 22.40
C LEU A 124 -53.79 9.56 21.63
N ALA A 125 -54.67 8.81 22.29
CA ALA A 125 -55.34 7.66 21.67
C ALA A 125 -56.29 8.07 20.54
N GLN A 126 -57.13 9.09 20.76
CA GLN A 126 -58.10 9.54 19.75
C GLN A 126 -58.64 10.95 20.02
N ILE A 127 -59.13 11.62 18.98
CA ILE A 127 -59.83 12.91 19.05
C ILE A 127 -61.19 12.81 18.37
N TRP A 128 -62.23 13.40 18.96
CA TRP A 128 -63.54 13.65 18.36
C TRP A 128 -63.81 15.15 18.29
N SER A 129 -64.52 15.58 17.25
CA SER A 129 -65.00 16.95 17.12
C SER A 129 -66.46 16.95 16.71
N GLU A 130 -67.31 17.49 17.56
CA GLU A 130 -68.77 17.43 17.45
C GLU A 130 -69.40 18.81 17.53
N THR A 131 -70.56 18.98 16.91
CA THR A 131 -71.37 20.19 17.00
C THR A 131 -72.79 19.82 17.41
N TYR A 132 -73.29 20.46 18.48
CA TYR A 132 -74.63 20.24 19.04
C TYR A 132 -75.48 21.51 18.93
N LYS A 133 -76.75 21.37 18.55
CA LYS A 133 -77.67 22.53 18.38
C LYS A 133 -78.40 22.96 19.67
N GLY A 134 -78.09 22.32 20.81
CA GLY A 134 -78.67 22.62 22.12
C GLY A 134 -78.73 21.40 23.05
N ARG A 135 -79.22 21.59 24.28
CA ARG A 135 -79.23 20.58 25.36
C ARG A 135 -79.86 19.23 24.97
N GLY A 136 -80.98 19.24 24.24
CA GLY A 136 -81.64 18.01 23.81
C GLY A 136 -80.83 17.20 22.79
N ASP A 137 -80.08 17.88 21.93
CA ASP A 137 -79.20 17.26 20.92
C ASP A 137 -77.96 16.65 21.59
N VAL A 138 -77.42 17.31 22.63
CA VAL A 138 -76.33 16.79 23.47
C VAL A 138 -76.72 15.47 24.13
N LEU A 139 -77.86 15.41 24.81
CA LEU A 139 -78.31 14.21 25.53
C LEU A 139 -78.65 13.04 24.60
N GLN A 140 -79.13 13.30 23.38
CA GLN A 140 -79.50 12.24 22.43
C GLN A 140 -78.27 11.64 21.73
N ARG A 141 -77.28 12.48 21.37
CA ARG A 141 -76.11 12.06 20.57
C ARG A 141 -74.90 11.68 21.43
N SER A 142 -74.87 12.03 22.72
CA SER A 142 -73.82 11.62 23.66
C SER A 142 -73.69 10.10 23.78
N LYS A 143 -74.80 9.35 23.64
CA LYS A 143 -74.78 7.88 23.65
C LYS A 143 -73.90 7.27 22.54
N GLY A 144 -73.96 7.84 21.33
CA GLY A 144 -73.14 7.37 20.21
C GLY A 144 -71.65 7.71 20.40
N LEU A 145 -71.38 8.88 20.96
CA LEU A 145 -70.04 9.34 21.30
C LEU A 145 -69.43 8.50 22.44
N ALA A 146 -70.17 8.22 23.52
CA ALA A 146 -69.75 7.37 24.62
C ALA A 146 -69.35 5.97 24.14
N LYS A 147 -70.15 5.37 23.25
CA LYS A 147 -69.83 4.06 22.65
C LYS A 147 -68.54 4.11 21.81
N SER A 148 -68.34 5.17 21.03
CA SER A 148 -67.09 5.34 20.25
C SER A 148 -65.87 5.52 21.15
N ILE A 149 -66.02 6.21 22.29
CA ILE A 149 -64.96 6.38 23.28
C ILE A 149 -64.64 5.04 23.94
N GLU A 150 -65.65 4.25 24.30
CA GLU A 150 -65.47 2.91 24.86
C GLU A 150 -64.71 1.98 23.89
N GLU A 151 -65.08 1.96 22.61
CA GLU A 151 -64.39 1.18 21.58
C GLU A 151 -62.91 1.61 21.41
N ALA A 152 -62.63 2.91 21.49
CA ALA A 152 -61.27 3.45 21.41
C ALA A 152 -60.41 3.06 22.63
N ILE A 153 -61.00 3.08 23.82
CA ILE A 153 -60.35 2.64 25.07
C ILE A 153 -59.97 1.15 24.99
N ILE A 154 -60.90 0.30 24.55
CA ILE A 154 -60.66 -1.15 24.42
C ILE A 154 -59.58 -1.44 23.37
N LEU A 155 -59.58 -0.70 22.25
CA LEU A 155 -58.56 -0.86 21.22
C LEU A 155 -57.17 -0.47 21.72
N ALA A 156 -57.05 0.67 22.41
CA ALA A 156 -55.81 1.15 23.00
C ALA A 156 -55.29 0.22 24.11
N SER A 157 -56.16 -0.35 24.94
CA SER A 157 -55.76 -1.29 25.99
C SER A 157 -55.23 -2.63 25.45
N SER A 158 -55.69 -3.04 24.25
CA SER A 158 -55.27 -4.31 23.62
C SER A 158 -53.88 -4.28 22.94
N THR A 159 -53.32 -3.10 22.69
CA THR A 159 -52.03 -2.92 22.00
C THR A 159 -50.83 -2.93 22.95
N ASN A 160 -51.04 -2.90 24.26
CA ASN A 160 -49.99 -2.80 25.29
C ASN A 160 -49.55 -4.13 25.94
N TYR A 161 -49.94 -5.29 25.40
CA TYR A 161 -49.51 -6.61 25.92
C TYR A 161 -48.72 -7.43 24.89
N THR A 162 -47.44 -7.09 24.69
CA THR A 162 -46.42 -8.06 24.25
C THR A 162 -45.08 -7.76 24.91
N SER A 163 -44.79 -8.46 26.02
CA SER A 163 -43.46 -8.93 26.47
C SER A 163 -43.33 -8.93 28.00
N SER A 164 -43.42 -10.13 28.60
CA SER A 164 -42.35 -10.74 29.41
C SER A 164 -42.95 -11.87 30.25
N ASP A 165 -42.53 -13.08 29.89
CA ASP A 165 -42.79 -14.33 30.56
C ASP A 165 -42.08 -14.46 31.93
N ASN A 166 -42.65 -15.37 32.74
CA ASN A 166 -42.04 -16.12 33.84
C ASN A 166 -41.75 -15.38 35.16
N ASN A 167 -42.62 -15.58 36.16
CA ASN A 167 -42.33 -16.61 37.16
C ASN A 167 -43.47 -16.85 38.17
N THR A 168 -43.56 -18.13 38.53
CA THR A 168 -44.02 -18.71 39.80
C THR A 168 -45.47 -18.52 40.25
N ASP A 169 -46.20 -19.63 40.17
CA ASP A 169 -47.12 -20.11 41.20
C ASP A 169 -46.81 -19.54 42.59
N THR A 170 -47.74 -18.79 43.16
CA THR A 170 -48.06 -18.88 44.59
C THR A 170 -49.47 -18.39 44.81
N ASN A 171 -50.27 -19.26 45.42
CA ASN A 171 -51.37 -19.00 46.34
C ASN A 171 -51.65 -17.53 46.65
N THR A 172 -52.93 -17.17 46.61
CA THR A 172 -53.50 -15.97 47.22
C THR A 172 -53.01 -15.83 48.67
N ASN A 173 -51.92 -15.09 48.86
CA ASN A 173 -51.46 -14.65 50.16
C ASN A 173 -51.80 -13.15 50.28
N GLU A 174 -52.74 -12.84 51.16
CA GLU A 174 -52.92 -11.48 51.66
C GLU A 174 -51.62 -11.01 52.34
N TYR A 175 -50.96 -9.98 51.77
CA TYR A 175 -49.74 -9.38 52.32
C TYR A 175 -49.99 -8.56 53.60
N ILE A 176 -51.24 -8.18 53.83
CA ILE A 176 -51.72 -7.56 55.06
C ILE A 176 -52.50 -8.63 55.82
N GLN A 177 -52.04 -8.97 57.02
CA GLN A 177 -52.61 -10.01 57.88
C GLN A 177 -53.16 -9.41 59.17
N ASP A 178 -54.01 -10.17 59.87
CA ASP A 178 -54.55 -9.84 61.19
C ASP A 178 -55.17 -8.43 61.32
N ILE A 179 -55.81 -7.93 60.25
CA ILE A 179 -56.47 -6.62 60.28
C ILE A 179 -57.57 -6.66 61.34
N SER A 180 -57.43 -5.81 62.34
CA SER A 180 -58.35 -5.70 63.46
C SER A 180 -58.78 -4.25 63.62
N ALA A 181 -60.09 -4.04 63.63
CA ALA A 181 -60.69 -2.77 63.96
C ALA A 181 -61.41 -2.94 65.29
N VAL A 182 -60.96 -2.22 66.32
CA VAL A 182 -61.57 -2.26 67.65
C VAL A 182 -62.05 -0.87 68.01
N ALA A 183 -63.31 -0.78 68.44
CA ALA A 183 -63.85 0.43 69.03
C ALA A 183 -63.13 0.67 70.35
N LYS A 184 -62.29 1.69 70.40
CA LYS A 184 -61.44 1.95 71.56
C LYS A 184 -61.36 3.43 71.81
N ASN A 185 -61.80 3.83 73.00
CA ASN A 185 -61.70 5.18 73.54
C ASN A 185 -62.01 6.23 72.47
N ASN A 186 -63.26 6.21 72.04
CA ASN A 186 -63.81 7.34 71.32
C ASN A 186 -63.22 7.58 69.91
N GLY A 187 -62.92 6.48 69.22
CA GLY A 187 -62.50 6.39 67.82
C GLY A 187 -62.42 4.92 67.37
N VAL A 188 -62.01 4.69 66.13
CA VAL A 188 -61.69 3.36 65.59
C VAL A 188 -60.18 3.14 65.65
N SER A 189 -59.74 2.14 66.41
CA SER A 189 -58.35 1.72 66.40
C SER A 189 -58.18 0.57 65.42
N LEU A 190 -57.39 0.81 64.38
CA LEU A 190 -56.97 -0.19 63.40
C LEU A 190 -55.57 -0.70 63.77
N SER A 191 -55.38 -2.01 63.72
CA SER A 191 -54.05 -2.63 63.76
C SER A 191 -53.99 -3.78 62.78
N TRP A 192 -52.84 -3.94 62.13
CA TRP A 192 -52.58 -5.00 61.17
C TRP A 192 -51.14 -5.47 61.29
N THR A 193 -50.85 -6.61 60.69
CA THR A 193 -49.49 -7.11 60.48
C THR A 193 -49.22 -7.10 58.98
N ILE A 194 -47.98 -6.77 58.61
CA ILE A 194 -47.51 -6.84 57.23
C ILE A 194 -46.57 -8.04 57.17
N ASP A 195 -46.69 -8.84 56.12
CA ASP A 195 -45.77 -9.96 55.87
C ASP A 195 -44.31 -9.43 55.94
N PRO A 196 -43.46 -9.98 56.82
CA PRO A 196 -42.06 -9.57 56.95
C PRO A 196 -41.25 -9.67 55.65
N ALA A 197 -41.72 -10.41 54.64
CA ALA A 197 -41.12 -10.52 53.33
C ALA A 197 -41.35 -9.28 52.42
N VAL A 198 -42.22 -8.34 52.81
CA VAL A 198 -42.58 -7.15 52.01
C VAL A 198 -42.03 -5.87 52.65
N SER A 199 -41.26 -5.09 51.89
CA SER A 199 -40.77 -3.76 52.31
C SER A 199 -41.75 -2.67 51.88
N ALA A 200 -42.55 -2.20 52.83
CA ALA A 200 -43.55 -1.15 52.63
C ALA A 200 -43.02 0.22 53.09
N PHE A 201 -43.26 1.24 52.27
CA PHE A 201 -42.89 2.62 52.58
C PHE A 201 -43.92 3.26 53.52
N TYR A 202 -45.21 3.12 53.21
CA TYR A 202 -46.33 3.45 54.09
C TYR A 202 -47.60 2.68 53.69
N THR A 203 -48.61 2.66 54.56
CA THR A 203 -49.95 2.09 54.30
C THR A 203 -50.97 3.21 54.14
N ASN A 204 -51.70 3.21 53.04
CA ASN A 204 -52.85 4.07 52.80
C ASN A 204 -54.11 3.47 53.44
N ILE A 205 -54.86 4.30 54.15
CA ILE A 205 -56.07 3.90 54.86
C ILE A 205 -57.25 4.60 54.23
N TYR A 206 -58.28 3.83 53.90
CA TYR A 206 -59.52 4.32 53.33
C TYR A 206 -60.71 3.92 54.20
N ARG A 207 -61.73 4.79 54.26
CA ARG A 207 -62.92 4.63 55.09
C ARG A 207 -64.19 4.75 54.26
N GLY A 208 -65.06 3.75 54.36
CA GLY A 208 -66.39 3.69 53.74
C GLY A 208 -67.52 3.67 54.78
N LYS A 209 -68.71 4.16 54.41
CA LYS A 209 -69.92 4.08 55.26
C LYS A 209 -70.67 2.75 55.11
N THR A 210 -70.43 2.02 54.03
CA THR A 210 -71.02 0.72 53.71
C THR A 210 -69.94 -0.19 53.14
N GLU A 211 -70.12 -1.52 53.24
CA GLU A 211 -69.14 -2.54 52.83
C GLU A 211 -68.71 -2.43 51.36
N GLY A 212 -69.65 -2.15 50.46
CA GLY A 212 -69.39 -1.90 49.03
C GLY A 212 -69.58 -0.45 48.58
N GLY A 213 -69.55 0.51 49.52
CA GLY A 213 -69.72 1.94 49.18
C GLY A 213 -68.42 2.62 48.77
N LEU A 214 -68.51 3.90 48.39
CA LEU A 214 -67.32 4.73 48.13
C LEU A 214 -66.43 4.80 49.39
N PHE A 215 -65.16 4.46 49.23
CA PHE A 215 -64.14 4.55 50.27
C PHE A 215 -63.35 5.85 50.10
N GLU A 216 -63.35 6.70 51.13
CA GLU A 216 -62.60 7.95 51.14
C GLU A 216 -61.20 7.73 51.72
N PHE A 217 -60.17 8.30 51.11
CA PHE A 217 -58.82 8.30 51.66
C PHE A 217 -58.78 9.06 53.01
N VAL A 218 -58.15 8.46 54.01
CA VAL A 218 -58.07 8.98 55.38
C VAL A 218 -56.65 9.41 55.74
N ALA A 219 -55.66 8.53 55.56
CA ALA A 219 -54.27 8.80 55.95
C ALA A 219 -53.29 7.83 55.27
N SER A 220 -52.02 8.26 55.16
CA SER A 220 -50.87 7.41 54.83
C SER A 220 -49.99 7.30 56.07
N ILE A 221 -49.70 6.09 56.55
CA ILE A 221 -48.88 5.91 57.77
C ILE A 221 -47.78 4.87 57.60
N GLU A 222 -46.62 5.12 58.19
CA GLU A 222 -45.46 4.21 58.20
C GLU A 222 -45.57 3.13 59.31
N GLU A 223 -46.55 3.27 60.21
CA GLU A 223 -46.76 2.41 61.37
C GLU A 223 -47.86 1.36 61.08
N ASN A 224 -47.81 0.19 61.71
CA ASN A 224 -48.82 -0.88 61.48
C ASN A 224 -50.08 -0.73 62.36
N GLN A 225 -50.38 0.50 62.78
CA GLN A 225 -51.55 0.82 63.60
C GLN A 225 -52.01 2.25 63.36
N TYR A 226 -53.31 2.47 63.34
CA TYR A 226 -53.93 3.77 63.10
C TYR A 226 -55.09 4.02 64.04
N GLN A 227 -55.27 5.26 64.47
CA GLN A 227 -56.45 5.67 65.22
C GLN A 227 -57.23 6.67 64.37
N ASP A 228 -58.47 6.31 64.01
CA ASP A 228 -59.40 7.20 63.31
C ASP A 228 -60.40 7.82 64.29
N ASP A 229 -60.39 9.15 64.39
CA ASP A 229 -61.21 9.93 65.33
C ASP A 229 -62.64 10.17 64.78
N VAL A 230 -63.34 9.10 64.40
CA VAL A 230 -64.71 9.17 63.84
C VAL A 230 -65.76 8.43 64.65
N GLN A 231 -67.00 8.90 64.52
CA GLN A 231 -68.18 8.41 65.23
C GLN A 231 -69.20 7.79 64.27
N GLY A 232 -69.72 6.61 64.62
CA GLY A 232 -70.63 5.85 63.75
C GLY A 232 -70.03 4.50 63.34
N GLN A 233 -70.72 3.82 62.42
CA GLN A 233 -70.31 2.54 61.87
C GLN A 233 -69.59 2.79 60.54
N PHE A 234 -68.38 2.27 60.42
CA PHE A 234 -67.54 2.44 59.23
C PHE A 234 -66.84 1.14 58.86
N PHE A 235 -66.46 1.06 57.57
CA PHE A 235 -65.67 0.00 56.97
C PHE A 235 -64.32 0.58 56.58
N TYR A 236 -63.25 -0.19 56.76
CA TYR A 236 -61.89 0.25 56.43
C TYR A 236 -61.23 -0.67 55.44
N ARG A 237 -60.51 -0.07 54.47
CA ARG A 237 -59.63 -0.73 53.49
C ARG A 237 -58.22 -0.19 53.64
N LEU A 238 -57.22 -1.07 53.52
CA LEU A 238 -55.81 -0.70 53.64
C LEU A 238 -55.08 -1.06 52.34
N ASP A 239 -54.39 -0.09 51.74
CA ASP A 239 -53.59 -0.32 50.54
C ASP A 239 -52.10 -0.11 50.89
N LEU A 240 -51.24 -1.03 50.48
CA LEU A 240 -49.82 -1.04 50.82
C LEU A 240 -49.02 -0.33 49.72
N VAL A 241 -48.25 0.70 50.07
CA VAL A 241 -47.35 1.38 49.11
C VAL A 241 -45.93 0.91 49.34
N LEU A 242 -45.32 0.31 48.31
CA LEU A 242 -43.96 -0.21 48.34
C LEU A 242 -42.92 0.92 48.14
N ASP A 243 -41.66 0.66 48.50
CA ASP A 243 -40.53 1.60 48.39
C ASP A 243 -40.27 2.12 46.96
N ASN A 244 -40.77 1.43 45.94
CA ASN A 244 -40.67 1.81 44.53
C ASN A 244 -41.86 2.65 44.03
N GLY A 245 -42.82 2.98 44.90
CA GLY A 245 -44.01 3.78 44.60
C GLY A 245 -45.23 3.01 44.10
N SER A 246 -45.16 1.69 43.89
CA SER A 246 -46.33 0.90 43.49
C SER A 246 -47.27 0.63 44.66
N GLU A 247 -48.58 0.78 44.43
CA GLU A 247 -49.65 0.54 45.41
C GLU A 247 -50.29 -0.84 45.20
N ILE A 248 -50.31 -1.67 46.26
CA ILE A 248 -51.00 -2.95 46.32
C ILE A 248 -52.30 -2.74 47.10
N LYS A 249 -53.44 -2.88 46.45
CA LYS A 249 -54.76 -2.71 47.10
C LYS A 249 -55.08 -3.88 48.02
N GLY A 250 -55.53 -3.60 49.25
CA GLY A 250 -55.99 -4.64 50.17
C GLY A 250 -57.43 -5.07 49.85
N LEU A 251 -57.68 -6.38 49.83
CA LEU A 251 -59.00 -6.96 49.56
C LEU A 251 -59.84 -7.17 50.83
N THR A 252 -59.25 -7.12 52.02
CA THR A 252 -59.91 -7.39 53.31
C THR A 252 -60.53 -6.13 53.92
N LEU A 253 -61.81 -6.20 54.30
CA LEU A 253 -62.56 -5.14 54.97
C LEU A 253 -62.82 -5.48 56.44
N VAL A 254 -62.64 -4.51 57.35
CA VAL A 254 -62.98 -4.70 58.77
C VAL A 254 -63.99 -3.65 59.24
N GLN A 255 -65.06 -4.12 59.92
CA GLN A 255 -66.17 -3.31 60.40
C GLN A 255 -66.03 -2.98 61.89
N VAL A 256 -66.26 -1.71 62.29
CA VAL A 256 -66.38 -1.36 63.72
C VAL A 256 -67.27 -0.13 63.98
N LYS A 257 -67.80 0.00 65.20
CA LYS A 257 -68.69 1.09 65.65
C LYS A 257 -68.13 1.83 66.87
N SER A 258 -67.84 3.12 66.75
CA SER A 258 -67.18 3.98 67.76
C SER A 258 -68.12 5.06 68.36
N ILE A 259 -67.86 5.52 69.62
CA ILE A 259 -68.64 6.55 70.35
C ILE A 259 -67.71 7.63 70.99
N GLY A 260 -67.89 8.93 70.72
CA GLY A 260 -67.34 10.12 71.47
C GLY A 260 -65.91 10.59 71.13
N LYS A 261 -65.27 11.59 71.81
CA LYS A 261 -63.80 11.93 71.88
C LYS A 261 -63.45 12.24 73.36
N VAL A 262 -62.43 11.65 74.00
CA VAL A 262 -62.06 11.93 75.42
C VAL A 262 -60.70 12.63 75.49
N VAL A 263 -60.68 13.84 76.05
CA VAL A 263 -59.45 14.47 76.53
C VAL A 263 -59.13 13.85 77.89
N ASP A 264 -57.94 13.28 78.04
CA ASP A 264 -57.50 12.66 79.29
C ASP A 264 -56.97 13.78 80.21
N THR A 265 -57.86 14.29 81.07
CA THR A 265 -57.53 15.39 81.99
C THR A 265 -56.48 15.02 83.05
N ASP A 266 -56.15 13.72 83.17
CA ASP A 266 -55.11 13.23 84.08
C ASP A 266 -53.71 13.25 83.43
N LEU A 267 -53.61 13.52 82.12
CA LEU A 267 -52.34 13.71 81.41
C LEU A 267 -52.04 15.19 81.20
N LEU A 268 -50.84 15.61 81.59
CA LEU A 268 -50.32 16.94 81.26
C LEU A 268 -49.55 16.94 79.92
N PRO A 269 -49.62 18.03 79.12
CA PRO A 269 -48.79 18.16 77.92
C PRO A 269 -47.29 18.12 78.25
N PRO A 270 -46.43 17.65 77.33
CA PRO A 270 -44.98 17.77 77.48
C PRO A 270 -44.57 19.25 77.56
N THR A 271 -43.53 19.56 78.33
CA THR A 271 -42.93 20.90 78.29
C THR A 271 -41.99 20.97 77.09
N ILE A 272 -42.21 21.94 76.21
CA ILE A 272 -41.26 22.28 75.15
C ILE A 272 -40.16 23.15 75.77
N LEU A 273 -38.92 22.67 75.76
CA LEU A 273 -37.78 23.40 76.31
C LEU A 273 -37.26 24.47 75.34
N THR A 274 -37.14 24.08 74.08
CA THR A 274 -36.71 24.97 73.01
C THR A 274 -37.18 24.44 71.67
N SER A 275 -37.40 25.34 70.74
CA SER A 275 -37.54 25.02 69.33
C SER A 275 -36.47 25.75 68.52
N LYS A 276 -36.08 25.17 67.39
CA LYS A 276 -35.16 25.80 66.44
C LYS A 276 -35.71 25.67 65.03
N ASN A 277 -35.93 26.80 64.38
CA ASN A 277 -36.27 26.84 62.96
C ASN A 277 -35.09 26.31 62.15
N LEU A 278 -35.35 25.29 61.34
CA LEU A 278 -34.41 24.76 60.38
C LEU A 278 -34.65 25.43 59.03
N LEU A 279 -33.74 25.20 58.07
CA LEU A 279 -33.90 25.72 56.72
C LEU A 279 -35.19 25.21 56.06
N HIS A 280 -35.51 23.94 56.31
CA HIS A 280 -36.75 23.30 55.91
C HIS A 280 -37.27 22.37 57.01
N GLY A 281 -38.12 22.91 57.89
CA GLY A 281 -38.67 22.18 59.03
C GLY A 281 -38.35 22.82 60.38
N ILE A 282 -38.55 22.06 61.46
CA ILE A 282 -38.32 22.52 62.83
C ILE A 282 -37.69 21.42 63.67
N LYS A 283 -36.74 21.80 64.53
CA LYS A 283 -36.24 20.95 65.60
C LYS A 283 -36.94 21.31 66.91
N ILE A 284 -37.52 20.33 67.59
CA ILE A 284 -38.24 20.50 68.85
C ILE A 284 -37.52 19.70 69.93
N GLU A 285 -37.17 20.37 71.03
CA GLU A 285 -36.64 19.75 72.24
C GLU A 285 -37.72 19.78 73.31
N LEU A 286 -38.14 18.62 73.79
CA LEU A 286 -39.20 18.49 74.80
C LEU A 286 -38.79 17.56 75.94
N VAL A 287 -39.42 17.77 77.10
CA VAL A 287 -39.23 16.92 78.28
C VAL A 287 -40.56 16.36 78.79
N PRO A 288 -40.59 15.11 79.26
CA PRO A 288 -41.74 14.54 79.96
C PRO A 288 -42.08 15.30 81.24
N GLN A 289 -43.36 15.39 81.57
CA GLN A 289 -43.79 15.78 82.91
C GLN A 289 -43.57 14.61 83.89
N LEU A 290 -42.82 14.85 84.98
CA LEU A 290 -42.43 13.82 85.94
C LEU A 290 -43.61 13.21 86.72
N ASN A 291 -44.70 13.97 86.86
CA ASN A 291 -45.94 13.56 87.51
C ASN A 291 -46.91 12.78 86.60
N ASN A 292 -46.67 12.74 85.27
CA ASN A 292 -47.53 11.99 84.36
C ASN A 292 -47.31 10.47 84.47
N LYS A 293 -48.32 9.74 84.93
CA LYS A 293 -48.34 8.27 84.95
C LYS A 293 -49.08 7.73 83.71
N GLY A 294 -48.57 6.65 83.10
CA GLY A 294 -49.26 5.97 81.99
C GLY A 294 -49.06 6.57 80.58
N VAL A 295 -48.17 7.56 80.41
CA VAL A 295 -47.80 8.10 79.09
C VAL A 295 -47.12 7.03 78.23
N VAL A 296 -47.67 6.79 77.05
CA VAL A 296 -47.16 5.86 76.04
C VAL A 296 -46.25 6.58 75.05
N GLY A 297 -46.50 7.85 74.75
CA GLY A 297 -45.70 8.63 73.81
C GLY A 297 -46.19 10.06 73.62
N TYR A 298 -45.72 10.69 72.54
CA TYR A 298 -46.05 12.06 72.17
C TYR A 298 -46.48 12.15 70.70
N ASN A 299 -47.57 12.86 70.44
CA ASN A 299 -48.10 13.10 69.11
C ASN A 299 -47.82 14.54 68.70
N PHE A 300 -47.36 14.73 67.46
CA PHE A 300 -47.03 16.02 66.89
C PHE A 300 -48.10 16.39 65.88
N TYR A 301 -48.68 17.57 66.08
CA TYR A 301 -49.68 18.14 65.21
C TYR A 301 -49.14 19.38 64.54
N GLN A 302 -49.42 19.54 63.25
CA GLN A 302 -49.11 20.75 62.51
C GLN A 302 -50.33 21.23 61.73
N LYS A 303 -50.40 22.55 61.50
CA LYS A 303 -51.21 23.14 60.45
C LYS A 303 -50.38 24.15 59.68
N VAL A 304 -50.70 24.31 58.40
CA VAL A 304 -50.05 25.26 57.48
C VAL A 304 -51.06 26.35 57.11
N ASN A 305 -50.64 27.61 57.05
CA ASN A 305 -51.46 28.73 56.56
C ASN A 305 -52.91 28.78 57.13
N ASP A 306 -53.07 28.41 58.41
CA ASP A 306 -54.35 28.34 59.12
C ASP A 306 -55.39 27.30 58.62
N GLU A 307 -54.92 26.26 57.91
CA GLU A 307 -55.70 25.06 57.59
C GLU A 307 -55.98 24.16 58.82
N GLN A 308 -56.63 23.00 58.59
CA GLN A 308 -56.94 22.04 59.64
C GLN A 308 -55.67 21.42 60.27
N TRP A 309 -55.75 21.16 61.59
CA TRP A 309 -54.70 20.46 62.33
C TRP A 309 -54.58 19.00 61.86
N LYS A 310 -53.38 18.62 61.46
CA LYS A 310 -53.05 17.25 61.05
C LYS A 310 -52.00 16.68 62.00
N LYS A 311 -52.21 15.44 62.42
CA LYS A 311 -51.17 14.66 63.10
C LYS A 311 -50.12 14.28 62.07
N VAL A 312 -48.85 14.60 62.33
CA VAL A 312 -47.77 14.42 61.34
C VAL A 312 -46.63 13.55 61.83
N HIS A 313 -46.53 13.32 63.14
CA HIS A 313 -45.54 12.42 63.69
C HIS A 313 -45.98 11.90 65.06
N SER A 314 -45.49 10.74 65.46
CA SER A 314 -45.64 10.21 66.83
C SER A 314 -44.30 9.65 67.28
N ILE A 315 -43.97 9.81 68.56
CA ILE A 315 -42.83 9.14 69.18
C ILE A 315 -43.28 8.39 70.42
N ARG A 316 -42.66 7.25 70.72
CA ARG A 316 -42.93 6.51 71.96
C ARG A 316 -42.06 7.02 73.10
N LYS A 317 -42.63 7.07 74.30
CA LYS A 317 -41.89 7.36 75.53
C LYS A 317 -40.98 6.17 75.86
N ASN A 318 -39.76 6.47 76.23
CA ASN A 318 -38.71 5.55 76.67
C ASN A 318 -38.08 6.10 77.97
N ASN A 319 -36.96 5.52 78.42
CA ASN A 319 -36.28 5.94 79.66
C ASN A 319 -35.47 7.27 79.53
N GLN A 320 -35.63 8.01 78.43
CA GLN A 320 -34.94 9.29 78.25
C GLN A 320 -35.68 10.42 78.98
N LEU A 321 -34.89 11.34 79.55
CA LEU A 321 -35.41 12.53 80.24
C LEU A 321 -35.65 13.72 79.30
N ASN A 322 -35.21 13.63 78.04
CA ASN A 322 -35.39 14.63 77.00
C ASN A 322 -35.50 13.98 75.61
N TYR A 323 -36.25 14.62 74.71
CA TYR A 323 -36.46 14.19 73.33
C TYR A 323 -36.10 15.32 72.38
N SER A 324 -35.27 15.02 71.38
CA SER A 324 -34.89 15.91 70.29
C SER A 324 -35.50 15.39 68.99
N VAL A 325 -36.56 16.02 68.49
CA VAL A 325 -37.27 15.60 67.28
C VAL A 325 -37.06 16.62 66.16
N ILE A 326 -36.80 16.13 64.95
CA ILE A 326 -36.75 16.94 63.72
C ILE A 326 -37.98 16.60 62.90
N LEU A 327 -38.76 17.62 62.55
CA LEU A 327 -39.88 17.53 61.64
C LEU A 327 -39.50 18.28 60.35
N ASP A 328 -39.20 17.54 59.30
CA ASP A 328 -38.69 18.04 58.02
C ASP A 328 -39.45 17.51 56.79
N LYS A 329 -40.30 16.48 56.96
CA LYS A 329 -41.23 15.98 55.94
C LYS A 329 -42.51 16.84 55.88
N ASN A 330 -43.11 16.98 54.69
CA ASN A 330 -44.39 17.67 54.46
C ASN A 330 -44.39 19.18 54.77
N PHE A 331 -43.23 19.82 54.71
CA PHE A 331 -43.09 21.27 54.75
C PHE A 331 -43.11 21.84 53.32
N ILE A 332 -43.81 22.94 53.11
CA ILE A 332 -43.83 23.70 51.86
C ILE A 332 -42.91 24.91 52.05
N ALA A 333 -42.17 25.30 51.02
CA ALA A 333 -41.29 26.47 51.09
C ALA A 333 -42.08 27.78 51.28
N ASN A 334 -41.49 28.74 51.99
CA ASN A 334 -42.09 30.06 52.31
C ASN A 334 -43.45 30.03 53.02
N SER A 335 -43.77 28.96 53.74
CA SER A 335 -45.07 28.79 54.41
C SER A 335 -44.93 28.91 55.93
N ALA A 336 -45.98 29.43 56.57
CA ALA A 336 -46.06 29.53 58.04
C ALA A 336 -46.78 28.30 58.60
N TYR A 337 -46.16 27.67 59.59
CA TYR A 337 -46.66 26.50 60.29
C TYR A 337 -46.86 26.79 61.77
N GLN A 338 -47.97 26.29 62.31
CA GLN A 338 -48.19 26.20 63.75
C GLN A 338 -48.14 24.74 64.17
N LEU A 339 -47.45 24.45 65.28
CA LEU A 339 -47.27 23.11 65.80
C LEU A 339 -47.57 23.05 67.29
N TYR A 340 -48.14 21.93 67.74
CA TYR A 340 -48.20 21.58 69.16
C TYR A 340 -47.93 20.09 69.34
N VAL A 341 -47.61 19.72 70.58
CA VAL A 341 -47.37 18.34 70.97
C VAL A 341 -48.33 17.95 72.09
N THR A 342 -48.88 16.75 72.03
CA THR A 342 -49.68 16.15 73.11
C THR A 342 -48.97 14.92 73.65
N ALA A 343 -49.13 14.64 74.94
CA ALA A 343 -48.79 13.34 75.49
C ALA A 343 -50.00 12.42 75.30
N TYR A 344 -49.77 11.17 74.90
CA TYR A 344 -50.86 10.19 74.74
C TYR A 344 -50.67 8.98 75.65
N SER A 345 -51.78 8.47 76.19
CA SER A 345 -51.85 7.22 76.94
C SER A 345 -52.66 6.18 76.14
N ARG A 346 -53.03 5.08 76.80
CA ARG A 346 -53.95 4.09 76.22
C ARG A 346 -55.41 4.55 76.19
N ILE A 347 -55.75 5.63 76.90
CA ILE A 347 -57.14 6.09 77.12
C ILE A 347 -57.48 7.44 76.47
N GLY A 348 -56.48 8.27 76.16
CA GLY A 348 -56.69 9.55 75.49
C GLY A 348 -55.40 10.36 75.36
N GLU A 349 -55.54 11.59 74.88
CA GLU A 349 -54.45 12.56 74.78
C GLU A 349 -54.60 13.67 75.82
N SER A 350 -53.47 14.24 76.23
CA SER A 350 -53.43 15.45 77.04
C SER A 350 -53.99 16.65 76.29
N GLU A 351 -54.20 17.75 77.02
CA GLU A 351 -54.28 19.09 76.43
C GLU A 351 -53.04 19.41 75.57
N ARG A 352 -53.16 20.43 74.71
CA ARG A 352 -52.08 20.87 73.82
C ARG A 352 -50.93 21.50 74.61
N SER A 353 -49.69 21.24 74.18
CA SER A 353 -48.56 22.08 74.58
C SER A 353 -48.70 23.52 74.05
N ASP A 354 -47.77 24.39 74.43
CA ASP A 354 -47.61 25.69 73.79
C ASP A 354 -47.50 25.54 72.27
N ILE A 355 -48.14 26.47 71.55
CA ILE A 355 -48.13 26.50 70.09
C ILE A 355 -46.81 27.12 69.62
N LEU A 356 -46.03 26.32 68.89
CA LEU A 356 -44.84 26.77 68.19
C LEU A 356 -45.25 27.33 66.83
N THR A 357 -44.69 28.48 66.47
CA THR A 357 -44.85 29.04 65.13
C THR A 357 -43.49 29.04 64.42
N VAL A 358 -43.43 28.41 63.25
CA VAL A 358 -42.24 28.36 62.39
C VAL A 358 -42.60 28.82 60.98
N ARG A 359 -41.64 29.43 60.30
CA ARG A 359 -41.74 29.77 58.88
C ARG A 359 -40.58 29.14 58.14
N THR A 360 -40.89 28.36 57.11
CA THR A 360 -39.88 27.77 56.24
C THR A 360 -39.26 28.83 55.34
N GLN A 361 -38.00 28.64 54.94
CA GLN A 361 -37.33 29.56 54.03
C GLN A 361 -37.91 29.44 52.60
N PRO A 362 -37.85 30.51 51.78
CA PRO A 362 -38.23 30.43 50.38
C PRO A 362 -37.28 29.52 49.60
N SER A 363 -37.80 28.90 48.53
CA SER A 363 -36.98 28.20 47.55
C SER A 363 -36.02 29.16 46.86
N LEU A 364 -34.85 28.66 46.47
CA LEU A 364 -33.88 29.45 45.73
C LEU A 364 -34.38 29.76 44.32
N VAL A 365 -34.05 30.96 43.83
CA VAL A 365 -34.24 31.32 42.42
C VAL A 365 -32.93 31.05 41.68
N LEU A 366 -33.00 30.19 40.66
CA LEU A 366 -31.88 29.81 39.82
C LEU A 366 -31.97 30.53 38.46
N THR A 367 -30.83 31.01 37.98
CA THR A 367 -30.67 31.66 36.68
C THR A 367 -29.43 31.10 35.98
N SER A 368 -29.41 31.14 34.65
CA SER A 368 -28.25 30.75 33.82
C SER A 368 -27.80 31.90 32.93
N ASN A 369 -26.65 31.73 32.29
CA ASN A 369 -26.26 32.56 31.16
C ASN A 369 -27.22 32.37 29.97
N ASP A 370 -27.54 33.44 29.24
CA ASP A 370 -28.40 33.40 28.06
C ASP A 370 -27.67 32.84 26.82
N GLN A 371 -26.33 32.86 26.83
CA GLN A 371 -25.52 32.31 25.74
C GLN A 371 -25.23 30.83 25.93
N ALA A 372 -25.46 30.03 24.88
CA ALA A 372 -25.04 28.65 24.81
C ALA A 372 -23.51 28.55 24.77
N LEU A 373 -22.91 27.97 25.81
CA LEU A 373 -21.47 27.76 25.92
C LEU A 373 -21.11 26.32 25.52
N LEU A 374 -19.90 26.10 25.02
CA LEU A 374 -19.46 24.77 24.59
C LEU A 374 -19.23 23.86 25.80
N ARG A 375 -20.07 22.83 25.94
CA ARG A 375 -20.04 21.84 27.04
C ARG A 375 -19.92 22.48 28.43
N GLN A 376 -20.60 23.61 28.60
CA GLN A 376 -20.52 24.40 29.81
C GLN A 376 -21.89 25.00 30.15
N ALA A 377 -22.25 25.00 31.42
CA ALA A 377 -23.42 25.70 31.95
C ALA A 377 -23.02 26.58 33.13
N GLN A 378 -23.23 27.89 33.00
CA GLN A 378 -22.98 28.84 34.07
C GLN A 378 -24.29 29.13 34.80
N LEU A 379 -24.31 28.83 36.10
CA LEU A 379 -25.48 28.91 36.96
C LEU A 379 -25.25 29.93 38.07
N LYS A 380 -26.30 30.67 38.43
CA LYS A 380 -26.29 31.66 39.50
C LYS A 380 -27.61 31.66 40.26
N TRP A 381 -27.52 31.79 41.58
CA TRP A 381 -28.70 31.87 42.46
C TRP A 381 -28.53 32.94 43.52
N GLN A 382 -29.61 33.26 44.23
CA GLN A 382 -29.57 34.18 45.37
C GLN A 382 -29.03 33.47 46.62
N GLY A 383 -28.17 34.14 47.40
CA GLY A 383 -27.63 33.58 48.64
C GLY A 383 -28.67 33.41 49.74
N ASN A 384 -28.47 32.41 50.61
CA ASN A 384 -29.28 32.17 51.81
C ASN A 384 -28.40 32.21 53.06
N ASP A 385 -28.63 33.19 53.93
CA ASP A 385 -27.78 33.43 55.12
C ASP A 385 -27.88 32.35 56.20
N HIS A 386 -28.97 31.58 56.20
CA HIS A 386 -29.23 30.48 57.13
C HIS A 386 -28.69 29.14 56.63
N ALA A 387 -28.31 29.07 55.34
CA ALA A 387 -27.74 27.87 54.76
C ALA A 387 -26.31 27.63 55.25
N LYS A 388 -25.92 26.35 55.33
CA LYS A 388 -24.51 25.95 55.43
C LYS A 388 -23.86 25.91 54.04
N GLY A 389 -24.64 25.54 53.03
CA GLY A 389 -24.17 25.35 51.66
C GLY A 389 -25.31 25.07 50.68
N TYR A 390 -24.96 24.70 49.45
CA TYR A 390 -25.90 24.45 48.35
C TYR A 390 -25.62 23.11 47.65
N ASN A 391 -26.68 22.43 47.20
CA ASN A 391 -26.59 21.27 46.33
C ASN A 391 -27.05 21.67 44.93
N VAL A 392 -26.26 21.35 43.91
CA VAL A 392 -26.58 21.61 42.49
C VAL A 392 -26.92 20.29 41.82
N TYR A 393 -28.09 20.24 41.21
CA TYR A 393 -28.62 19.08 40.53
C TYR A 393 -28.68 19.33 39.02
N ARG A 394 -28.47 18.27 38.24
CA ARG A 394 -28.60 18.26 36.79
C ARG A 394 -29.26 16.98 36.34
N LYS A 395 -30.02 17.04 35.25
CA LYS A 395 -30.43 15.89 34.44
C LYS A 395 -30.45 16.28 32.96
N GLU A 396 -30.30 15.31 32.05
CA GLU A 396 -30.62 15.60 30.64
C GLU A 396 -32.11 15.91 30.55
N ALA A 397 -32.52 16.80 29.63
CA ALA A 397 -33.91 17.26 29.59
C ALA A 397 -34.93 16.11 29.41
N ALA A 398 -34.51 15.03 28.74
CA ALA A 398 -35.29 13.81 28.54
C ALA A 398 -35.34 12.86 29.76
N ASP A 399 -34.48 13.04 30.76
CA ASP A 399 -34.41 12.16 31.92
C ASP A 399 -35.44 12.52 32.99
N SER A 400 -35.93 11.51 33.72
CA SER A 400 -36.80 11.70 34.87
C SER A 400 -36.03 11.96 36.17
N THR A 401 -34.83 11.37 36.33
CA THR A 401 -34.08 11.36 37.59
C THR A 401 -33.04 12.50 37.70
N TRP A 402 -32.95 13.12 38.88
CA TRP A 402 -31.97 14.18 39.16
C TRP A 402 -30.63 13.60 39.63
N GLN A 403 -29.53 14.07 39.07
CA GLN A 403 -28.18 13.78 39.55
C GLN A 403 -27.63 14.94 40.38
N LEU A 404 -27.08 14.65 41.57
CA LEU A 404 -26.31 15.63 42.34
C LEU A 404 -24.92 15.80 41.72
N ILE A 405 -24.67 16.94 41.08
CA ILE A 405 -23.40 17.19 40.38
C ILE A 405 -22.41 18.00 41.21
N SER A 406 -22.87 18.72 42.23
CA SER A 406 -21.99 19.47 43.12
C SER A 406 -22.63 19.74 44.49
N LYS A 407 -21.82 19.62 45.55
CA LYS A 407 -22.17 20.01 46.92
C LYS A 407 -21.22 21.10 47.40
N ILE A 408 -21.73 22.32 47.45
CA ILE A 408 -21.00 23.53 47.82
C ILE A 408 -21.16 23.72 49.33
N THR A 409 -20.08 23.58 50.10
CA THR A 409 -20.12 23.55 51.59
C THR A 409 -20.03 24.92 52.26
N THR A 410 -20.16 26.00 51.49
CA THR A 410 -20.11 27.38 51.97
C THR A 410 -21.28 28.20 51.42
N LYS A 411 -21.93 28.97 52.29
CA LYS A 411 -23.03 29.87 51.91
C LYS A 411 -22.63 31.06 51.04
N LYS A 412 -21.33 31.41 51.01
CA LYS A 412 -20.81 32.56 50.26
C LYS A 412 -20.78 32.35 48.75
N THR A 413 -20.80 31.09 48.29
CA THR A 413 -20.72 30.77 46.86
C THR A 413 -22.12 30.65 46.28
N THR A 414 -22.50 31.58 45.42
CA THR A 414 -23.85 31.68 44.83
C THR A 414 -23.85 31.49 43.31
N SER A 415 -22.81 30.85 42.78
CA SER A 415 -22.68 30.52 41.37
C SER A 415 -21.92 29.21 41.20
N PHE A 416 -22.21 28.50 40.12
CA PHE A 416 -21.53 27.26 39.75
C PHE A 416 -21.35 27.19 38.25
N ASN A 417 -20.20 26.68 37.83
CA ASN A 417 -19.90 26.46 36.42
C ASN A 417 -19.78 24.96 36.19
N ASP A 418 -20.79 24.37 35.57
CA ASP A 418 -20.74 22.97 35.19
C ASP A 418 -19.98 22.81 33.88
N THR A 419 -18.89 22.04 33.91
CA THR A 419 -18.05 21.73 32.74
C THR A 419 -17.83 20.23 32.59
N LYS A 420 -18.51 19.39 33.39
CA LYS A 420 -18.20 17.95 33.49
C LYS A 420 -19.27 17.11 32.80
N ALA A 421 -18.85 16.34 31.80
CA ALA A 421 -19.70 15.38 31.09
C ALA A 421 -20.93 16.00 30.41
N LEU A 422 -20.84 17.26 29.98
CA LEU A 422 -21.81 17.84 29.05
C LEU A 422 -21.47 17.43 27.62
N LYS A 423 -22.50 17.17 26.82
CA LYS A 423 -22.42 16.86 25.39
C LYS A 423 -22.65 18.14 24.57
N ASP A 424 -22.34 18.11 23.29
CA ASP A 424 -22.62 19.22 22.37
C ASP A 424 -24.12 19.19 21.98
N ALA A 425 -24.71 20.36 21.68
CA ALA A 425 -26.11 20.51 21.25
C ALA A 425 -27.14 19.79 22.16
N THR A 426 -26.85 19.65 23.45
CA THR A 426 -27.68 18.90 24.40
C THR A 426 -28.30 19.83 25.43
N GLU A 427 -29.57 19.60 25.73
CA GLU A 427 -30.36 20.33 26.72
C GLU A 427 -30.28 19.65 28.09
N TYR A 428 -30.00 20.45 29.12
CA TYR A 428 -29.89 20.00 30.50
C TYR A 428 -30.81 20.81 31.40
N ASN A 429 -31.54 20.15 32.28
CA ASN A 429 -32.31 20.79 33.34
C ASN A 429 -31.47 20.88 34.61
N TYR A 430 -31.42 22.07 35.21
CA TYR A 430 -30.69 22.34 36.45
C TYR A 430 -31.64 22.82 37.55
N ALA A 431 -31.34 22.40 38.77
CA ALA A 431 -31.99 22.91 39.98
C ALA A 431 -30.98 23.04 41.12
N VAL A 432 -31.24 23.96 42.05
CA VAL A 432 -30.40 24.17 43.24
C VAL A 432 -31.24 24.11 44.50
N SER A 433 -30.69 23.54 45.56
CA SER A 433 -31.26 23.60 46.91
C SER A 433 -30.21 24.13 47.90
N ALA A 434 -30.67 24.67 49.02
CA ALA A 434 -29.80 25.01 50.14
C ALA A 434 -29.93 23.94 51.23
N PHE A 435 -28.86 23.69 51.97
CA PHE A 435 -28.86 22.75 53.08
C PHE A 435 -28.25 23.35 54.35
N ASP A 436 -28.72 22.91 55.51
CA ASP A 436 -28.10 23.16 56.81
C ASP A 436 -27.51 21.87 57.41
N LYS A 437 -27.34 21.79 58.73
CA LYS A 437 -26.82 20.56 59.38
C LYS A 437 -27.82 19.40 59.35
N TYR A 438 -29.12 19.70 59.25
CA TYR A 438 -30.22 18.80 59.52
C TYR A 438 -31.14 18.61 58.30
N THR A 439 -31.35 19.65 57.49
CA THR A 439 -32.40 19.71 56.47
C THR A 439 -31.90 20.31 55.16
N GLU A 440 -32.61 20.01 54.07
CA GLU A 440 -32.42 20.56 52.73
C GLU A 440 -33.73 21.21 52.27
N THR A 441 -33.66 22.37 51.61
CA THR A 441 -34.85 22.98 50.99
C THR A 441 -35.33 22.13 49.81
N PRO A 442 -36.60 22.28 49.39
CA PRO A 442 -37.02 21.87 48.06
C PRO A 442 -36.10 22.44 46.99
N LYS A 443 -35.98 21.72 45.87
CA LYS A 443 -35.24 22.18 44.70
C LYS A 443 -35.89 23.46 44.16
N SER A 444 -35.08 24.36 43.62
CA SER A 444 -35.56 25.51 42.86
C SER A 444 -36.44 25.06 41.69
N VAL A 445 -37.21 26.00 41.12
CA VAL A 445 -37.76 25.81 39.77
C VAL A 445 -36.61 25.44 38.83
N ALA A 446 -36.82 24.41 38.02
CA ALA A 446 -35.80 23.94 37.09
C ALA A 446 -35.64 24.94 35.95
N ILE A 447 -34.40 25.14 35.51
CA ILE A 447 -34.09 25.90 34.29
C ILE A 447 -33.43 24.99 33.26
N THR A 448 -33.72 25.22 31.98
CA THR A 448 -33.13 24.49 30.87
C THR A 448 -31.95 25.28 30.30
N VAL A 449 -30.79 24.63 30.17
CA VAL A 449 -29.59 25.19 29.57
C VAL A 449 -29.19 24.32 28.39
N THR A 450 -29.11 24.92 27.20
CA THR A 450 -28.66 24.26 25.97
C THR A 450 -27.20 24.57 25.72
N THR A 451 -26.40 23.50 25.56
CA THR A 451 -24.98 23.62 25.22
C THR A 451 -24.79 23.98 23.75
N LYS A 452 -23.69 24.67 23.43
CA LYS A 452 -23.36 25.06 22.06
C LYS A 452 -23.29 23.84 21.14
N GLY A 453 -23.74 24.01 19.90
CA GLY A 453 -23.75 22.94 18.90
C GLY A 453 -22.38 22.60 18.32
N LEU A 454 -22.36 21.67 17.37
CA LEU A 454 -21.16 21.35 16.59
C LEU A 454 -20.70 22.58 15.78
N PRO A 455 -19.39 22.67 15.45
CA PRO A 455 -18.88 23.74 14.61
C PRO A 455 -19.66 23.91 13.31
N GLN A 456 -19.84 25.17 12.87
CA GLN A 456 -20.43 25.46 11.57
C GLN A 456 -19.55 24.95 10.42
N VAL A 457 -20.16 24.72 9.26
CA VAL A 457 -19.43 24.32 8.05
C VAL A 457 -18.55 25.49 7.58
N PRO A 458 -17.25 25.27 7.29
CA PRO A 458 -16.39 26.32 6.72
C PRO A 458 -16.93 26.83 5.37
N GLN A 459 -16.80 28.13 5.11
CA GLN A 459 -17.27 28.74 3.86
C GLN A 459 -16.11 29.14 2.94
N GLY A 460 -16.42 29.39 1.66
CA GLY A 460 -15.45 29.90 0.69
C GLY A 460 -14.29 28.97 0.38
N LEU A 461 -14.51 27.64 0.37
CA LEU A 461 -13.48 26.69 -0.04
C LEU A 461 -13.14 26.90 -1.53
N GLU A 462 -11.92 27.31 -1.79
CA GLU A 462 -11.32 27.47 -3.11
C GLU A 462 -10.12 26.51 -3.25
N ILE A 463 -9.90 26.00 -4.46
CA ILE A 463 -8.82 25.06 -4.73
C ILE A 463 -8.08 25.47 -6.01
N GLN A 464 -6.75 25.53 -5.91
CA GLN A 464 -5.86 25.77 -7.04
C GLN A 464 -5.58 24.47 -7.80
N THR A 465 -6.01 24.41 -9.07
CA THR A 465 -5.77 23.28 -9.98
C THR A 465 -4.50 23.49 -10.84
N GLY A 466 -3.94 22.42 -11.39
CA GLY A 466 -2.82 22.49 -12.35
C GLY A 466 -1.44 22.68 -11.73
N SER A 467 -1.30 22.57 -10.40
CA SER A 467 0.01 22.57 -9.74
C SER A 467 0.71 21.21 -9.84
N VAL A 468 2.05 21.20 -9.88
CA VAL A 468 2.84 19.98 -9.98
C VAL A 468 2.83 19.23 -8.65
N LYS A 469 2.27 18.02 -8.67
CA LYS A 469 2.22 17.09 -7.52
C LYS A 469 1.65 17.68 -6.22
N GLN A 470 0.94 18.79 -6.30
CA GLN A 470 0.37 19.47 -5.14
C GLN A 470 -0.95 20.14 -5.49
N VAL A 471 -1.76 20.40 -4.47
CA VAL A 471 -3.01 21.15 -4.56
C VAL A 471 -3.08 22.11 -3.39
N LYS A 472 -3.29 23.40 -3.66
CA LYS A 472 -3.47 24.42 -2.62
C LYS A 472 -4.95 24.66 -2.39
N LEU A 473 -5.38 24.56 -1.14
CA LEU A 473 -6.73 24.82 -0.65
C LEU A 473 -6.71 26.12 0.15
N THR A 474 -7.75 26.93 0.00
CA THR A 474 -8.00 28.13 0.80
C THR A 474 -9.46 28.20 1.21
N TRP A 475 -9.76 28.71 2.40
CA TRP A 475 -11.13 28.85 2.92
C TRP A 475 -11.25 30.06 3.83
N GLN A 476 -12.47 30.47 4.17
CA GLN A 476 -12.72 31.53 5.14
C GLN A 476 -12.64 30.98 6.58
N PRO A 477 -11.81 31.57 7.47
CA PRO A 477 -11.80 31.25 8.88
C PRO A 477 -13.17 31.47 9.54
N ILE A 478 -13.52 30.59 10.46
CA ILE A 478 -14.67 30.75 11.34
C ILE A 478 -14.19 31.50 12.59
N GLU A 479 -14.73 32.69 12.83
CA GLU A 479 -14.46 33.50 14.02
C GLU A 479 -15.14 32.92 15.27
N ASP A 480 -14.63 31.79 15.73
CA ASP A 480 -15.08 31.07 16.91
C ASP A 480 -13.87 30.46 17.63
N ASN A 481 -13.57 30.95 18.84
CA ASN A 481 -12.43 30.50 19.63
C ASN A 481 -12.59 29.08 20.20
N ASP A 482 -13.80 28.51 20.13
CA ASP A 482 -14.07 27.13 20.50
C ASP A 482 -13.65 26.13 19.41
N ILE A 483 -13.20 26.61 18.24
CA ILE A 483 -12.67 25.79 17.16
C ILE A 483 -11.18 25.51 17.38
N SER A 484 -10.81 24.23 17.42
CA SER A 484 -9.40 23.81 17.51
C SER A 484 -8.68 23.81 16.17
N GLY A 485 -9.42 23.77 15.06
CA GLY A 485 -8.86 23.77 13.72
C GLY A 485 -9.78 23.17 12.66
N TYR A 486 -9.20 22.87 11.49
CA TYR A 486 -9.91 22.33 10.32
C TYR A 486 -9.36 20.96 9.94
N VAL A 487 -10.26 20.01 9.70
CA VAL A 487 -9.93 18.68 9.20
C VAL A 487 -10.11 18.70 7.68
N ILE A 488 -9.04 18.33 6.96
CA ILE A 488 -9.02 18.26 5.51
C ILE A 488 -9.24 16.82 5.09
N TYR A 489 -10.18 16.63 4.17
CA TYR A 489 -10.54 15.34 3.62
C TYR A 489 -10.25 15.29 2.13
N ARG A 490 -9.88 14.11 1.63
CA ARG A 490 -9.54 13.90 0.22
C ARG A 490 -10.04 12.54 -0.29
N LYS A 491 -10.42 12.49 -1.56
CA LYS A 491 -10.55 11.26 -2.35
C LYS A 491 -9.84 11.41 -3.70
N VAL A 492 -9.26 10.32 -4.19
CA VAL A 492 -8.57 10.26 -5.49
C VAL A 492 -9.44 9.59 -6.55
N GLY A 493 -9.37 10.06 -7.79
CA GLY A 493 -10.04 9.46 -8.93
C GLY A 493 -11.45 10.00 -9.16
N GLU A 494 -12.42 9.13 -9.37
CA GLU A 494 -13.83 9.49 -9.60
C GLU A 494 -14.60 9.65 -8.27
N PHE A 495 -15.65 10.48 -8.26
CA PHE A 495 -16.47 10.77 -7.08
C PHE A 495 -17.95 10.52 -7.38
N LYS A 496 -18.57 9.66 -6.58
CA LYS A 496 -19.99 9.30 -6.64
C LYS A 496 -20.66 9.57 -5.30
N SER A 497 -21.98 9.76 -5.31
CA SER A 497 -22.75 9.88 -4.07
C SER A 497 -22.56 8.64 -3.19
N GLY A 498 -22.35 8.85 -1.89
CA GLY A 498 -22.04 7.79 -0.92
C GLY A 498 -20.56 7.44 -0.78
N ASP A 499 -19.68 8.05 -1.57
CA ASP A 499 -18.24 7.85 -1.44
C ASP A 499 -17.68 8.41 -0.13
N LEU A 500 -16.83 7.62 0.53
CA LEU A 500 -16.09 8.06 1.70
C LEU A 500 -14.86 8.90 1.29
N LEU A 501 -14.58 9.93 2.07
CA LEU A 501 -13.36 10.75 1.96
C LEU A 501 -12.39 10.38 3.08
N ASP A 502 -11.10 10.34 2.76
CA ASP A 502 -10.04 10.07 3.73
C ASP A 502 -9.60 11.36 4.42
N GLU A 503 -9.43 11.35 5.74
CA GLU A 503 -8.78 12.45 6.46
C GLU A 503 -7.29 12.49 6.09
N VAL A 504 -6.83 13.62 5.54
CA VAL A 504 -5.44 13.79 5.09
C VAL A 504 -4.64 14.76 5.96
N ALA A 505 -5.30 15.70 6.64
CA ALA A 505 -4.63 16.65 7.52
C ALA A 505 -5.58 17.25 8.56
N PHE A 506 -5.00 17.70 9.67
CA PHE A 506 -5.65 18.59 10.64
C PHE A 506 -4.84 19.88 10.79
N ILE A 507 -5.46 21.00 10.50
CA ILE A 507 -4.86 22.34 10.51
C ILE A 507 -5.25 23.05 11.80
N LYS A 508 -4.32 23.11 12.74
CA LYS A 508 -4.56 23.63 14.09
C LYS A 508 -4.72 25.16 14.09
N GLY A 509 -5.79 25.63 14.74
CA GLY A 509 -6.11 27.05 14.97
C GLY A 509 -7.30 27.52 14.14
N TYR A 510 -8.23 28.24 14.76
CA TYR A 510 -9.46 28.72 14.13
C TYR A 510 -9.21 29.78 13.04
N GLN A 511 -8.13 30.57 13.15
CA GLN A 511 -7.76 31.61 12.17
C GLN A 511 -7.05 31.07 10.92
N GLN A 512 -6.75 29.76 10.87
CA GLN A 512 -6.09 29.17 9.70
C GLN A 512 -7.04 29.13 8.50
N ASN A 513 -6.51 29.44 7.32
CA ASN A 513 -7.29 29.66 6.10
C ASN A 513 -6.71 28.97 4.87
N SER A 514 -5.64 28.17 5.00
CA SER A 514 -5.00 27.54 3.86
C SER A 514 -4.29 26.24 4.20
N TYR A 515 -4.18 25.36 3.21
CA TYR A 515 -3.44 24.11 3.28
C TYR A 515 -2.91 23.74 1.90
N ILE A 516 -1.72 23.14 1.85
CA ILE A 516 -1.15 22.58 0.61
C ILE A 516 -1.05 21.07 0.79
N ASP A 517 -1.85 20.33 0.04
CA ASP A 517 -1.72 18.89 -0.07
C ASP A 517 -0.67 18.54 -1.13
N GLY A 518 0.09 17.46 -0.93
CA GLY A 518 1.16 17.07 -1.86
C GLY A 518 2.53 17.69 -1.59
N THR A 519 2.92 17.84 -0.32
CA THR A 519 4.25 18.36 0.04
C THR A 519 5.38 17.39 -0.39
N LYS A 520 6.64 17.85 -0.36
CA LYS A 520 7.82 17.06 -0.81
C LYS A 520 7.92 15.65 -0.20
N GLU A 521 7.44 15.45 1.03
CA GLU A 521 7.48 14.15 1.70
C GLU A 521 6.39 13.19 1.21
N LYS A 522 5.25 13.72 0.75
CA LYS A 522 4.09 12.95 0.29
C LYS A 522 3.47 13.60 -0.96
N PRO A 523 4.18 13.64 -2.09
CA PRO A 523 3.71 14.29 -3.31
C PRO A 523 2.49 13.57 -3.89
N LEU A 524 1.58 14.34 -4.51
CA LEU A 524 0.47 13.80 -5.28
C LEU A 524 0.95 13.21 -6.62
N LYS A 525 0.08 12.43 -7.26
CA LYS A 525 0.34 11.86 -8.59
C LYS A 525 0.02 12.91 -9.66
N ASP A 526 0.83 12.97 -10.71
CA ASP A 526 0.63 13.87 -11.85
C ASP A 526 -0.67 13.54 -12.61
N GLY A 527 -1.29 14.55 -13.22
CA GLY A 527 -2.52 14.44 -14.02
C GLY A 527 -3.74 13.85 -13.30
N THR A 528 -3.67 13.70 -11.98
CA THR A 528 -4.66 12.95 -11.21
C THR A 528 -5.70 13.90 -10.63
N ARG A 529 -6.97 13.52 -10.75
CA ARG A 529 -8.09 14.23 -10.16
C ARG A 529 -8.25 13.85 -8.68
N TYR A 530 -8.42 14.87 -7.84
CA TYR A 530 -8.63 14.76 -6.41
C TYR A 530 -9.86 15.57 -6.01
N PHE A 531 -10.62 15.06 -5.07
CA PHE A 531 -11.78 15.71 -4.46
C PHE A 531 -11.45 16.06 -3.03
N TYR A 532 -11.74 17.29 -2.61
CA TYR A 532 -11.48 17.76 -1.24
C TYR A 532 -12.73 18.32 -0.60
N ALA A 533 -12.85 18.08 0.70
CA ALA A 533 -13.81 18.75 1.57
C ALA A 533 -13.14 19.11 2.89
N ILE A 534 -13.68 20.09 3.59
CA ILE A 534 -13.16 20.52 4.90
C ILE A 534 -14.29 20.53 5.93
N ALA A 535 -13.95 20.24 7.18
CA ALA A 535 -14.86 20.41 8.33
C ALA A 535 -14.11 21.09 9.48
N ALA A 536 -14.80 21.93 10.23
CA ALA A 536 -14.26 22.48 11.47
C ALA A 536 -14.36 21.47 12.62
N LYS A 537 -13.41 21.53 13.54
CA LYS A 537 -13.34 20.66 14.72
C LYS A 537 -13.25 21.52 15.98
N ASN A 538 -14.08 21.25 16.99
CA ASN A 538 -14.05 22.02 18.24
C ASN A 538 -12.89 21.59 19.15
N VAL A 539 -12.68 22.32 20.25
CA VAL A 539 -11.64 22.03 21.27
C VAL A 539 -11.83 20.69 21.99
N PHE A 540 -13.03 20.10 21.96
CA PHE A 540 -13.32 18.76 22.49
C PHE A 540 -13.23 17.65 21.44
N GLY A 541 -12.86 17.99 20.21
CA GLY A 541 -12.62 17.06 19.11
C GLY A 541 -13.84 16.64 18.29
N ALA A 542 -15.03 17.15 18.58
CA ALA A 542 -16.22 16.93 17.77
C ALA A 542 -16.13 17.73 16.46
N ARG A 543 -16.63 17.13 15.36
CA ARG A 543 -16.53 17.65 14.00
C ARG A 543 -17.87 18.20 13.55
N GLY A 544 -17.86 19.35 12.88
CA GLY A 544 -19.01 19.89 12.17
C GLY A 544 -19.26 19.17 10.84
N SER A 545 -20.25 19.66 10.10
CA SER A 545 -20.55 19.18 8.75
C SER A 545 -19.41 19.48 7.76
N LEU A 546 -19.24 18.60 6.77
CA LEU A 546 -18.32 18.80 5.65
C LEU A 546 -18.85 19.85 4.68
N THR A 547 -17.93 20.58 4.05
CA THR A 547 -18.24 21.31 2.81
C THR A 547 -18.63 20.35 1.69
N PRO A 548 -19.34 20.82 0.65
CA PRO A 548 -19.41 20.10 -0.62
C PRO A 548 -17.99 19.79 -1.13
N ALA A 549 -17.80 18.61 -1.72
CA ALA A 549 -16.51 18.23 -2.27
C ALA A 549 -16.23 18.98 -3.57
N ILE A 550 -15.08 19.65 -3.67
CA ILE A 550 -14.62 20.35 -4.87
C ILE A 550 -13.45 19.57 -5.45
N ASN A 551 -13.34 19.51 -6.78
CA ASN A 551 -12.27 18.78 -7.45
C ASN A 551 -11.12 19.70 -7.90
N ALA A 552 -9.92 19.15 -7.93
CA ALA A 552 -8.76 19.71 -8.59
C ALA A 552 -7.98 18.60 -9.30
N THR A 553 -7.32 18.97 -10.40
CA THR A 553 -6.46 18.06 -11.16
C THR A 553 -5.03 18.60 -11.11
N THR A 554 -4.09 17.82 -10.59
CA THR A 554 -2.66 18.17 -10.65
C THR A 554 -2.18 18.26 -12.10
N LYS A 555 -1.10 19.00 -12.36
CA LYS A 555 -0.53 19.10 -13.71
C LYS A 555 -0.26 17.71 -14.30
N ALA A 556 -0.69 17.46 -15.54
CA ALA A 556 -0.43 16.21 -16.24
C ALA A 556 1.04 16.13 -16.69
N LEU A 557 1.56 14.90 -16.83
CA LEU A 557 2.82 14.71 -17.55
C LEU A 557 2.63 15.13 -19.00
N PRO A 558 3.69 15.64 -19.67
CA PRO A 558 3.66 15.85 -21.10
C PRO A 558 3.29 14.55 -21.84
N THR A 559 2.54 14.69 -22.92
CA THR A 559 2.22 13.58 -23.82
C THR A 559 3.51 12.98 -24.38
N GLN A 560 3.52 11.65 -24.56
CA GLN A 560 4.71 10.99 -25.06
C GLN A 560 5.01 11.43 -26.50
N PRO A 561 6.28 11.55 -26.91
CA PRO A 561 6.62 11.88 -28.28
C PRO A 561 6.16 10.80 -29.26
N GLU A 562 5.61 11.22 -30.39
CA GLU A 562 5.07 10.34 -31.43
C GLU A 562 5.86 10.43 -32.75
N GLN A 563 5.60 9.48 -33.65
CA GLN A 563 6.17 9.43 -35.00
C GLN A 563 7.71 9.47 -35.03
N LEU A 564 8.35 8.71 -34.14
CA LEU A 564 9.80 8.51 -34.18
C LEU A 564 10.18 7.77 -35.48
N ASN A 565 10.91 8.44 -36.36
CA ASN A 565 11.35 7.92 -37.65
C ASN A 565 12.88 7.92 -37.73
N LEU A 566 13.45 6.81 -38.20
CA LEU A 566 14.90 6.63 -38.32
C LEU A 566 15.28 6.48 -39.79
N ASN A 567 16.25 7.27 -40.25
CA ASN A 567 16.79 7.20 -41.61
C ASN A 567 18.32 7.14 -41.58
N VAL A 568 18.91 6.36 -42.48
CA VAL A 568 20.36 6.34 -42.69
C VAL A 568 20.74 7.40 -43.72
N ILE A 569 21.72 8.24 -43.37
CA ILE A 569 22.33 9.21 -44.29
C ILE A 569 23.84 9.03 -44.21
N SER A 570 24.46 8.51 -45.28
CA SER A 570 25.90 8.22 -45.35
C SER A 570 26.36 7.31 -44.19
N ASP A 571 27.07 7.88 -43.22
CA ASP A 571 27.70 7.29 -42.06
C ASP A 571 27.01 7.70 -40.74
N ALA A 572 25.80 8.27 -40.83
CA ALA A 572 25.01 8.73 -39.71
C ALA A 572 23.57 8.17 -39.72
N ILE A 573 22.92 8.22 -38.57
CA ILE A 573 21.49 7.96 -38.44
C ILE A 573 20.79 9.28 -38.09
N THR A 574 19.84 9.71 -38.92
CA THR A 574 18.94 10.82 -38.62
C THR A 574 17.70 10.30 -37.92
N ILE A 575 17.37 10.90 -36.79
CA ILE A 575 16.23 10.59 -35.94
C ILE A 575 15.31 11.81 -35.98
N ASN A 576 14.09 11.65 -36.48
CA ASN A 576 13.08 12.72 -36.55
C ASN A 576 11.83 12.29 -35.79
N TRP A 577 11.13 13.25 -35.18
CA TRP A 577 9.85 13.01 -34.50
C TRP A 577 8.88 14.17 -34.72
N GLN A 578 7.62 13.97 -34.37
CA GLN A 578 6.62 15.03 -34.36
C GLN A 578 6.78 15.88 -33.09
N ASN A 579 6.66 17.21 -33.23
CA ASN A 579 6.62 18.08 -32.05
C ASN A 579 5.36 17.84 -31.22
N ASN A 580 5.55 17.81 -29.90
CA ASN A 580 4.48 17.87 -28.91
C ASN A 580 3.63 19.13 -29.09
N SER A 581 2.32 19.01 -28.84
CA SER A 581 1.37 20.13 -28.97
C SER A 581 1.43 21.10 -27.80
N GLU A 582 2.01 20.68 -26.68
CA GLU A 582 2.19 21.47 -25.48
C GLU A 582 3.18 22.63 -25.72
N SER A 583 2.80 23.85 -25.33
CA SER A 583 3.60 25.06 -25.56
C SER A 583 4.72 25.29 -24.53
N ASP A 584 4.71 24.53 -23.45
CA ASP A 584 5.64 24.62 -22.33
C ASP A 584 6.70 23.51 -22.34
N ILE A 585 6.87 22.80 -23.46
CA ILE A 585 8.00 21.89 -23.66
C ILE A 585 9.32 22.68 -23.62
N THR A 586 10.31 22.12 -22.93
CA THR A 586 11.69 22.65 -22.92
C THR A 586 12.58 21.92 -23.90
N HIS A 587 12.62 20.59 -23.84
CA HIS A 587 13.50 19.77 -24.68
C HIS A 587 13.05 18.31 -24.72
N TYR A 588 13.53 17.58 -25.74
CA TYR A 588 13.46 16.13 -25.84
C TYR A 588 14.76 15.51 -25.33
N THR A 589 14.68 14.41 -24.59
CA THR A 589 15.85 13.61 -24.22
C THR A 589 15.88 12.34 -25.06
N LEU A 590 16.91 12.22 -25.91
CA LEU A 590 17.10 11.05 -26.77
C LEU A 590 17.94 9.99 -26.06
N TYR A 591 17.51 8.74 -26.17
CA TYR A 591 18.21 7.57 -25.65
C TYR A 591 18.51 6.57 -26.77
N ARG A 592 19.67 5.91 -26.65
CA ARG A 592 20.14 4.88 -27.57
C ARG A 592 20.62 3.66 -26.83
N LYS A 593 20.44 2.48 -27.42
CA LYS A 593 21.21 1.28 -27.07
C LYS A 593 21.67 0.53 -28.30
N TRP A 594 22.77 -0.20 -28.16
CA TRP A 594 23.28 -1.10 -29.18
C TRP A 594 23.07 -2.55 -28.78
N ASN A 595 22.55 -3.36 -29.70
CA ASN A 595 22.24 -4.77 -29.49
C ASN A 595 21.40 -4.95 -28.20
N ASN A 596 21.83 -5.83 -27.30
CA ASN A 596 21.18 -6.07 -26.01
C ASN A 596 21.79 -5.25 -24.86
N GLY A 597 22.48 -4.14 -25.17
CA GLY A 597 23.07 -3.27 -24.17
C GLY A 597 22.06 -2.43 -23.38
N ALA A 598 22.57 -1.68 -22.41
CA ALA A 598 21.77 -0.71 -21.65
C ALA A 598 21.42 0.52 -22.49
N TRP A 599 20.28 1.15 -22.18
CA TRP A 599 19.92 2.46 -22.70
C TRP A 599 20.84 3.54 -22.13
N LEU A 600 21.43 4.34 -23.01
CA LEU A 600 22.28 5.48 -22.68
C LEU A 600 21.63 6.75 -23.22
N LYS A 601 21.71 7.84 -22.43
CA LYS A 601 21.31 9.17 -22.89
C LYS A 601 22.30 9.64 -23.96
N VAL A 602 21.79 10.08 -25.10
CA VAL A 602 22.57 10.59 -26.22
C VAL A 602 22.65 12.12 -26.15
N ALA A 603 21.50 12.78 -26.10
CA ALA A 603 21.42 14.23 -26.14
C ALA A 603 20.11 14.75 -25.53
N ASN A 604 20.13 16.02 -25.14
CA ASN A 604 18.94 16.85 -25.01
C ASN A 604 18.80 17.68 -26.29
N VAL A 605 17.59 17.76 -26.85
CA VAL A 605 17.33 18.34 -28.17
C VAL A 605 16.15 19.29 -28.06
N ASP A 606 16.36 20.56 -28.42
CA ASP A 606 15.31 21.59 -28.35
C ASP A 606 14.40 21.59 -29.60
N GLY A 607 14.81 20.89 -30.66
CA GLY A 607 14.06 20.71 -31.91
C GLY A 607 13.47 19.31 -32.07
N ASN A 608 13.05 18.97 -33.29
CA ASN A 608 12.36 17.71 -33.62
C ASN A 608 13.21 16.73 -34.43
N SER A 609 14.51 16.97 -34.53
CA SER A 609 15.46 16.13 -35.25
C SER A 609 16.80 16.06 -34.55
N TYR A 610 17.48 14.93 -34.69
CA TYR A 610 18.83 14.72 -34.21
C TYR A 610 19.61 13.83 -35.19
N GLN A 611 20.87 14.16 -35.41
CA GLN A 611 21.78 13.33 -36.20
C GLN A 611 22.76 12.62 -35.27
N ASP A 612 22.73 11.29 -35.26
CA ASP A 612 23.64 10.45 -34.51
C ASP A 612 24.77 9.93 -35.40
N ASP A 613 25.95 10.54 -35.23
CA ASP A 613 27.20 10.15 -35.89
C ASP A 613 28.03 9.18 -35.02
N ASP A 614 27.64 8.98 -33.76
CA ASP A 614 28.38 8.18 -32.78
C ASP A 614 27.98 6.70 -32.87
N LEU A 615 28.32 6.08 -34.00
CA LEU A 615 27.83 4.75 -34.35
C LEU A 615 28.76 3.62 -33.93
N LYS A 616 28.15 2.45 -33.68
CA LYS A 616 28.86 1.19 -33.42
C LYS A 616 28.78 0.28 -34.65
N ALA A 617 29.91 -0.22 -35.13
CA ALA A 617 29.96 -1.01 -36.35
C ALA A 617 29.10 -2.28 -36.24
N TYR A 618 28.26 -2.53 -37.25
CA TYR A 618 27.35 -3.68 -37.35
C TYR A 618 26.32 -3.85 -36.22
N ALA A 619 26.14 -2.85 -35.35
CA ALA A 619 25.19 -2.95 -34.26
C ALA A 619 23.74 -2.83 -34.76
N LYS A 620 22.83 -3.56 -34.12
CA LYS A 620 21.41 -3.19 -34.12
C LYS A 620 21.25 -2.02 -33.17
N THR A 621 20.83 -0.87 -33.66
CA THR A 621 20.72 0.36 -32.88
C THR A 621 19.25 0.65 -32.61
N PHE A 622 18.92 0.90 -31.34
CA PHE A 622 17.58 1.21 -30.89
C PHE A 622 17.53 2.62 -30.34
N TYR A 623 16.48 3.36 -30.66
CA TYR A 623 16.22 4.71 -30.15
C TYR A 623 14.86 4.77 -29.47
N ARG A 624 14.77 5.64 -28.46
CA ARG A 624 13.52 6.12 -27.85
C ARG A 624 13.78 7.51 -27.30
N LEU A 625 12.74 8.32 -27.16
CA LEU A 625 12.87 9.63 -26.53
C LEU A 625 11.77 9.89 -25.51
N SER A 626 12.04 10.82 -24.60
CA SER A 626 11.05 11.40 -23.69
C SER A 626 11.09 12.91 -23.85
N VAL A 627 10.01 13.61 -23.50
CA VAL A 627 9.97 15.08 -23.52
C VAL A 627 9.88 15.62 -22.10
N THR A 628 10.49 16.77 -21.86
CA THR A 628 10.47 17.48 -20.56
C THR A 628 9.86 18.86 -20.72
N ASP A 629 8.94 19.25 -19.83
CA ASP A 629 8.34 20.58 -19.81
C ASP A 629 9.10 21.60 -18.94
N LYS A 630 8.58 22.83 -18.83
CA LYS A 630 9.15 23.93 -18.03
C LYS A 630 9.09 23.68 -16.52
N ASP A 631 8.23 22.77 -16.07
CA ASP A 631 8.12 22.39 -14.67
C ASP A 631 8.93 21.12 -14.33
N ASN A 632 9.76 20.65 -15.27
CA ASN A 632 10.58 19.44 -15.18
C ASN A 632 9.78 18.12 -15.09
N LEU A 633 8.53 18.12 -15.56
CA LEU A 633 7.77 16.88 -15.74
C LEU A 633 8.25 16.18 -17.00
N VAL A 634 8.48 14.86 -16.89
CA VAL A 634 9.00 14.03 -17.98
C VAL A 634 7.91 13.07 -18.43
N SER A 635 7.67 13.03 -19.75
CA SER A 635 6.73 12.10 -20.36
C SER A 635 7.15 10.64 -20.18
N THR A 636 6.24 9.71 -20.46
CA THR A 636 6.64 8.35 -20.82
C THR A 636 7.48 8.35 -22.10
N PHE A 637 8.25 7.28 -22.32
CA PHE A 637 9.05 7.14 -23.54
C PHE A 637 8.16 6.94 -24.77
N SER A 638 8.62 7.44 -25.91
CA SER A 638 8.12 7.06 -27.22
C SER A 638 8.24 5.55 -27.45
N GLU A 639 7.51 5.05 -28.44
CA GLU A 639 7.74 3.71 -28.98
C GLU A 639 9.21 3.53 -29.40
N VAL A 640 9.73 2.33 -29.16
CA VAL A 640 11.12 2.00 -29.47
C VAL A 640 11.24 1.73 -30.97
N GLN A 641 12.15 2.43 -31.62
CA GLN A 641 12.48 2.20 -33.03
C GLN A 641 13.85 1.57 -33.17
N GLN A 642 13.99 0.66 -34.13
CA GLN A 642 15.23 -0.08 -34.40
C GLN A 642 15.69 0.18 -35.84
N ILE A 643 17.00 0.40 -36.00
CA ILE A 643 17.66 0.44 -37.30
C ILE A 643 19.04 -0.22 -37.20
N ASN A 644 19.52 -0.80 -38.30
CA ASN A 644 20.90 -1.33 -38.32
C ASN A 644 21.88 -0.18 -38.54
N SER A 645 22.99 -0.19 -37.79
CA SER A 645 24.06 0.77 -37.96
C SER A 645 24.62 0.73 -39.38
N PRO A 646 24.70 1.86 -40.11
CA PRO A 646 25.36 1.93 -41.41
C PRO A 646 26.88 1.78 -41.34
N LEU A 647 27.47 1.95 -40.15
CA LEU A 647 28.91 1.84 -39.97
C LEU A 647 29.36 0.38 -40.14
N THR A 648 30.22 0.14 -41.14
CA THR A 648 30.80 -1.18 -41.44
C THR A 648 32.32 -1.10 -41.54
N LEU A 649 33.00 -2.23 -41.37
CA LEU A 649 34.42 -2.37 -41.70
C LEU A 649 34.60 -2.67 -43.19
N GLN A 650 35.43 -1.84 -43.81
CA GLN A 650 35.90 -1.93 -45.18
C GLN A 650 37.38 -2.32 -45.15
N LEU A 651 37.64 -3.58 -45.46
CA LEU A 651 38.96 -4.17 -45.53
C LEU A 651 39.53 -4.04 -46.96
N SER A 652 40.82 -3.75 -47.07
CA SER A 652 41.56 -3.63 -48.34
C SER A 652 42.97 -4.22 -48.24
N ILE A 653 43.56 -4.57 -49.40
CA ILE A 653 44.97 -4.93 -49.49
C ILE A 653 45.79 -3.66 -49.62
N ALA A 654 46.61 -3.37 -48.60
CA ALA A 654 47.50 -2.20 -48.61
C ALA A 654 48.78 -2.47 -49.40
N GLN A 655 49.29 -3.71 -49.36
CA GLN A 655 50.50 -4.10 -50.08
C GLN A 655 50.56 -5.63 -50.26
N GLU A 656 50.82 -6.08 -51.47
CA GLU A 656 51.02 -7.49 -51.82
C GLU A 656 52.31 -7.69 -52.63
N ASN A 657 52.53 -8.90 -53.16
CA ASN A 657 53.76 -9.31 -53.86
C ASN A 657 55.04 -9.17 -53.01
N MET A 658 54.89 -9.26 -51.68
CA MET A 658 56.02 -9.39 -50.75
C MET A 658 56.30 -10.86 -50.46
N LEU A 659 57.55 -11.17 -50.14
CA LEU A 659 57.94 -12.54 -49.83
C LEU A 659 57.33 -13.01 -48.50
N ARG A 660 56.42 -13.98 -48.59
CA ARG A 660 55.66 -14.57 -47.45
C ARG A 660 54.96 -13.52 -46.56
N ALA A 661 54.59 -12.38 -47.15
CA ALA A 661 53.90 -11.31 -46.43
C ALA A 661 52.83 -10.63 -47.29
N ILE A 662 51.76 -10.17 -46.64
CA ILE A 662 50.73 -9.32 -47.22
C ILE A 662 50.36 -8.27 -46.16
N THR A 663 50.24 -7.01 -46.54
CA THR A 663 49.76 -5.95 -45.64
C THR A 663 48.32 -5.63 -45.98
N ILE A 664 47.46 -5.64 -44.98
CA ILE A 664 46.04 -5.30 -45.07
C ILE A 664 45.77 -4.00 -44.29
N SER A 665 44.74 -3.26 -44.70
CA SER A 665 44.28 -2.03 -44.04
C SER A 665 42.75 -1.95 -44.01
N TRP A 666 42.21 -1.20 -43.07
CA TRP A 666 40.77 -0.99 -42.93
C TRP A 666 40.43 0.43 -42.47
N ASN A 667 39.17 0.84 -42.57
CA ASN A 667 38.68 2.09 -41.98
C ASN A 667 38.61 1.99 -40.44
N LYS A 668 38.82 3.11 -39.75
CA LYS A 668 38.68 3.16 -38.28
C LYS A 668 37.21 3.07 -37.89
N VAL A 669 36.94 2.41 -36.76
CA VAL A 669 35.60 2.32 -36.15
C VAL A 669 35.72 2.51 -34.64
N ASN A 670 34.71 3.14 -34.04
CA ASN A 670 34.65 3.44 -32.61
C ASN A 670 33.91 2.34 -31.83
N HIS A 671 33.84 2.48 -30.50
CA HIS A 671 33.10 1.59 -29.58
C HIS A 671 33.46 0.11 -29.65
N ILE A 672 34.76 -0.16 -29.81
CA ILE A 672 35.34 -1.51 -29.88
C ILE A 672 36.47 -1.65 -28.85
N LYS A 673 36.78 -2.88 -28.47
CA LYS A 673 38.00 -3.23 -27.71
C LYS A 673 39.15 -3.67 -28.62
N GLY A 674 38.85 -4.02 -29.86
CA GLY A 674 39.86 -4.45 -30.79
C GLY A 674 39.33 -5.14 -32.04
N TYR A 675 40.27 -5.68 -32.81
CA TYR A 675 40.04 -6.39 -34.05
C TYR A 675 40.54 -7.83 -33.97
N LYS A 676 39.85 -8.74 -34.65
CA LYS A 676 40.34 -10.10 -34.91
C LYS A 676 40.53 -10.28 -36.40
N ILE A 677 41.74 -10.65 -36.80
CA ILE A 677 42.13 -10.83 -38.20
C ILE A 677 42.22 -12.30 -38.50
N TYR A 678 41.48 -12.72 -39.52
CA TYR A 678 41.45 -14.09 -39.98
C TYR A 678 42.07 -14.19 -41.37
N ARG A 679 42.77 -15.29 -41.61
CA ARG A 679 43.37 -15.64 -42.89
C ARG A 679 43.03 -17.07 -43.24
N LYS A 680 42.87 -17.34 -44.53
CA LYS A 680 42.93 -18.69 -45.09
C LYS A 680 43.63 -18.70 -46.43
N HIS A 681 44.22 -19.84 -46.79
CA HIS A 681 44.66 -20.04 -48.17
C HIS A 681 43.43 -20.14 -49.08
N GLU A 682 43.50 -19.66 -50.32
CA GLU A 682 42.36 -19.60 -51.24
C GLU A 682 41.61 -20.95 -51.41
N ARG A 683 42.37 -22.05 -51.49
CA ARG A 683 41.82 -23.42 -51.62
C ARG A 683 41.27 -24.01 -50.32
N GLN A 684 41.38 -23.32 -49.19
CA GLN A 684 40.89 -23.79 -47.90
C GLN A 684 39.53 -23.18 -47.58
N THR A 685 38.69 -23.96 -46.89
CA THR A 685 37.39 -23.51 -46.41
C THR A 685 37.51 -22.83 -45.05
N ASN A 686 38.32 -23.40 -44.14
CA ASN A 686 38.45 -22.96 -42.75
C ASN A 686 39.29 -21.69 -42.59
N TRP A 687 38.75 -20.74 -41.83
CA TRP A 687 39.43 -19.51 -41.42
C TRP A 687 40.32 -19.75 -40.21
N ARG A 688 41.55 -19.22 -40.24
CA ARG A 688 42.47 -19.22 -39.09
C ARG A 688 42.56 -17.82 -38.51
N LEU A 689 42.33 -17.66 -37.22
CA LEU A 689 42.66 -16.43 -36.50
C LEU A 689 44.18 -16.27 -36.47
N ILE A 690 44.70 -15.19 -37.07
CA ILE A 690 46.14 -14.93 -37.13
C ILE A 690 46.58 -13.83 -36.17
N LYS A 691 45.68 -12.91 -35.80
CA LYS A 691 45.99 -11.84 -34.84
C LYS A 691 44.73 -11.31 -34.17
N THR A 692 44.85 -11.06 -32.86
CA THR A 692 43.96 -10.16 -32.11
C THR A 692 44.72 -8.87 -31.84
N ILE A 693 44.13 -7.74 -32.23
CA ILE A 693 44.66 -6.39 -32.01
C ILE A 693 43.77 -5.72 -30.98
N THR A 694 44.31 -5.34 -29.83
CA THR A 694 43.58 -4.63 -28.76
C THR A 694 43.71 -3.11 -28.85
N SER A 695 44.59 -2.60 -29.73
CA SER A 695 44.68 -1.17 -30.03
C SER A 695 43.57 -0.77 -30.99
N THR A 696 42.66 0.08 -30.53
CA THR A 696 41.52 0.58 -31.32
C THR A 696 41.94 1.60 -32.39
N GLN A 697 43.15 2.17 -32.27
CA GLN A 697 43.68 3.15 -33.23
C GLN A 697 44.39 2.51 -34.42
N GLN A 698 44.73 1.22 -34.33
CA GLN A 698 45.43 0.51 -35.39
C GLN A 698 44.46 0.14 -36.53
N ASN A 699 44.79 0.56 -37.75
CA ASN A 699 43.98 0.34 -38.94
C ASN A 699 44.74 -0.36 -40.10
N ARG A 700 45.91 -0.92 -39.79
CA ARG A 700 46.80 -1.59 -40.74
C ARG A 700 47.54 -2.74 -40.06
N PHE A 701 47.74 -3.85 -40.76
CA PHE A 701 48.45 -5.02 -40.25
C PHE A 701 49.26 -5.68 -41.35
N LYS A 702 50.55 -5.93 -41.09
CA LYS A 702 51.42 -6.72 -41.96
C LYS A 702 51.40 -8.17 -41.49
N ASP A 703 50.69 -9.02 -42.23
CA ASP A 703 50.75 -10.45 -42.03
C ASP A 703 52.04 -11.00 -42.64
N PHE A 704 52.90 -11.57 -41.81
CA PHE A 704 54.12 -12.26 -42.21
C PHE A 704 54.21 -13.56 -41.42
N ASP A 705 54.24 -14.67 -42.13
CA ASP A 705 54.34 -16.00 -41.52
C ASP A 705 55.36 -16.84 -42.29
N LYS A 706 56.53 -17.02 -41.68
CA LYS A 706 57.65 -17.76 -42.26
C LYS A 706 57.26 -19.19 -42.65
N LYS A 707 56.34 -19.86 -41.95
CA LYS A 707 55.98 -21.27 -42.22
C LYS A 707 54.64 -21.42 -42.93
N GLY A 708 53.65 -20.62 -42.55
CA GLY A 708 52.28 -20.71 -43.06
C GLY A 708 52.04 -19.99 -44.39
N MET A 709 52.90 -19.03 -44.75
CA MET A 709 52.84 -18.36 -46.05
C MET A 709 53.88 -18.92 -47.02
N ARG A 710 53.44 -19.26 -48.23
CA ARG A 710 54.29 -19.78 -49.32
C ARG A 710 54.30 -18.79 -50.48
N GLU A 711 55.30 -18.90 -51.32
CA GLU A 711 55.54 -18.04 -52.47
C GLU A 711 54.49 -18.23 -53.58
N GLY A 712 54.07 -17.12 -54.20
CA GLY A 712 53.11 -17.10 -55.31
C GLY A 712 51.71 -17.57 -54.97
N LYS A 713 51.35 -17.67 -53.69
CA LYS A 713 50.04 -18.16 -53.21
C LYS A 713 49.11 -17.00 -52.85
N ILE A 714 47.80 -17.24 -53.03
CA ILE A 714 46.74 -16.30 -52.71
C ILE A 714 46.18 -16.63 -51.32
N TYR A 715 46.07 -15.60 -50.50
CA TYR A 715 45.49 -15.67 -49.16
C TYR A 715 44.31 -14.72 -49.07
N GLN A 716 43.20 -15.21 -48.53
CA GLN A 716 42.01 -14.43 -48.26
C GLN A 716 41.99 -13.96 -46.80
N TYR A 717 41.49 -12.76 -46.58
CA TYR A 717 41.40 -12.12 -45.28
C TYR A 717 39.97 -11.66 -44.99
N LYS A 718 39.61 -11.73 -43.71
CA LYS A 718 38.44 -11.05 -43.14
C LYS A 718 38.81 -10.52 -41.78
N ILE A 719 38.17 -9.43 -41.38
CA ILE A 719 38.34 -8.83 -40.06
C ILE A 719 36.99 -8.72 -39.36
N THR A 720 36.97 -8.93 -38.06
CA THR A 720 35.81 -8.66 -37.19
C THR A 720 36.24 -7.67 -36.12
N VAL A 721 35.28 -6.94 -35.55
CA VAL A 721 35.50 -6.21 -34.31
C VAL A 721 34.92 -6.97 -33.14
N PHE A 722 35.45 -6.72 -31.95
CA PHE A 722 34.86 -7.22 -30.73
C PHE A 722 34.79 -6.14 -29.66
N ASP A 723 33.75 -6.24 -28.84
CA ASP A 723 33.58 -5.45 -27.63
C ASP A 723 33.28 -6.39 -26.47
N ASN A 724 34.20 -6.41 -25.49
CA ASN A 724 34.28 -7.41 -24.44
C ASN A 724 34.27 -8.84 -25.00
N VAL A 725 33.17 -9.58 -24.84
CA VAL A 725 33.01 -10.98 -25.27
C VAL A 725 32.27 -11.09 -26.62
N MET A 726 31.61 -10.01 -27.09
CA MET A 726 30.83 -10.06 -28.31
C MET A 726 31.68 -9.72 -29.53
N GLU A 727 31.71 -10.64 -30.48
CA GLU A 727 32.32 -10.46 -31.80
C GLU A 727 31.24 -10.15 -32.85
N THR A 728 31.50 -9.19 -33.73
CA THR A 728 30.56 -8.81 -34.79
C THR A 728 30.64 -9.79 -35.97
N ILE A 729 29.73 -9.61 -36.93
CA ILE A 729 29.92 -10.16 -38.26
C ILE A 729 31.21 -9.65 -38.90
N SER A 730 31.71 -10.38 -39.89
CA SER A 730 32.94 -10.06 -40.61
C SER A 730 32.77 -8.97 -41.65
N SER A 731 33.85 -8.23 -41.90
CA SER A 731 34.03 -7.34 -43.05
C SER A 731 33.80 -8.04 -44.38
N ASN A 732 33.85 -7.26 -45.46
CA ASN A 732 34.09 -7.78 -46.79
C ASN A 732 35.36 -8.66 -46.84
N LEU A 733 35.39 -9.60 -47.78
CA LEU A 733 36.55 -10.46 -48.02
C LEU A 733 37.50 -9.78 -49.00
N VAL A 734 38.80 -9.87 -48.73
CA VAL A 734 39.84 -9.45 -49.67
C VAL A 734 40.86 -10.57 -49.88
N ALA A 735 41.49 -10.60 -51.05
CA ALA A 735 42.51 -11.56 -51.40
C ALA A 735 43.79 -10.84 -51.80
N GLY A 736 44.94 -11.28 -51.27
CA GLY A 736 46.25 -10.79 -51.65
C GLY A 736 47.18 -11.93 -52.04
N LYS A 737 48.15 -11.65 -52.91
CA LYS A 737 49.11 -12.63 -53.42
C LYS A 737 50.52 -12.40 -52.88
N THR A 738 51.18 -13.46 -52.43
CA THR A 738 52.60 -13.39 -52.06
C THR A 738 53.50 -13.39 -53.29
N LYS A 739 54.70 -12.83 -53.15
CA LYS A 739 55.73 -12.85 -54.20
C LYS A 739 56.01 -14.26 -54.67
N LYS A 740 56.17 -14.46 -55.99
CA LYS A 740 56.54 -15.75 -56.58
C LYS A 740 57.94 -16.19 -56.14
N LEU A 741 58.26 -17.45 -56.41
CA LEU A 741 59.63 -17.94 -56.27
C LEU A 741 60.55 -17.17 -57.25
N PRO A 742 61.85 -17.11 -56.97
CA PRO A 742 62.81 -16.45 -57.85
C PRO A 742 62.81 -17.05 -59.26
N GLU A 743 63.07 -16.22 -60.26
CA GLU A 743 63.32 -16.67 -61.62
C GLU A 743 64.77 -17.21 -61.75
N PRO A 744 65.03 -18.13 -62.69
CA PRO A 744 66.38 -18.61 -62.92
C PRO A 744 67.30 -17.48 -63.40
N PRO A 745 68.62 -17.55 -63.12
CA PRO A 745 69.59 -16.60 -63.65
C PRO A 745 69.57 -16.57 -65.17
N LEU A 746 69.55 -15.38 -65.73
CA LEU A 746 69.66 -15.17 -67.18
C LEU A 746 71.11 -15.34 -67.65
N ASP A 747 71.29 -15.60 -68.95
CA ASP A 747 72.59 -15.72 -69.61
C ASP A 747 73.51 -16.80 -69.00
N PHE A 748 72.93 -17.89 -68.49
CA PHE A 748 73.72 -19.00 -67.96
C PHE A 748 74.48 -19.72 -69.09
N LYS A 749 75.81 -19.69 -69.01
CA LYS A 749 76.71 -20.24 -70.03
C LYS A 749 77.99 -20.78 -69.40
N GLY A 750 78.63 -21.74 -70.06
CA GLY A 750 79.93 -22.29 -69.66
C GLY A 750 81.00 -22.06 -70.71
N LYS A 751 82.24 -21.96 -70.27
CA LYS A 751 83.42 -21.86 -71.15
C LYS A 751 83.86 -23.28 -71.58
N ASN A 752 83.77 -23.55 -72.87
CA ASN A 752 84.24 -24.80 -73.49
C ASN A 752 85.77 -24.87 -73.56
N ASN A 753 86.28 -26.08 -73.84
CA ASN A 753 87.68 -26.37 -74.17
C ASN A 753 88.67 -26.00 -73.06
N GLN A 754 88.27 -26.20 -71.80
CA GLN A 754 89.14 -26.04 -70.65
C GLN A 754 89.59 -27.42 -70.14
N VAL A 755 90.86 -27.55 -69.77
CA VAL A 755 91.45 -28.79 -69.24
C VAL A 755 90.94 -29.07 -67.84
N LYS A 756 90.23 -30.20 -67.67
CA LYS A 756 89.68 -30.70 -66.38
C LYS A 756 88.93 -29.69 -65.50
N LYS A 757 88.43 -28.60 -66.08
CA LYS A 757 87.69 -27.55 -65.35
C LYS A 757 86.65 -26.93 -66.28
N ILE A 758 85.54 -26.44 -65.73
CA ILE A 758 84.52 -25.70 -66.47
C ILE A 758 84.19 -24.41 -65.73
N THR A 759 84.33 -23.27 -66.40
CA THR A 759 83.95 -21.96 -65.84
C THR A 759 82.55 -21.61 -66.29
N LEU A 760 81.62 -21.54 -65.36
CA LEU A 760 80.22 -21.14 -65.55
C LEU A 760 80.06 -19.65 -65.27
N SER A 761 79.20 -18.97 -66.02
CA SER A 761 78.87 -17.56 -65.84
C SER A 761 77.38 -17.29 -66.09
N TRP A 762 76.83 -16.27 -65.44
CA TRP A 762 75.41 -15.85 -65.54
C TRP A 762 75.25 -14.38 -65.14
N ARG A 763 74.07 -13.80 -65.38
CA ARG A 763 73.72 -12.45 -64.94
C ARG A 763 73.22 -12.43 -63.48
N LYS A 764 73.64 -11.43 -62.71
CA LYS A 764 73.20 -11.26 -61.30
C LYS A 764 71.67 -11.06 -61.21
N SER A 765 71.06 -11.51 -60.11
CA SER A 765 69.64 -11.25 -59.83
C SER A 765 69.45 -9.79 -59.42
N THR A 766 68.38 -9.17 -59.89
CA THR A 766 67.97 -7.81 -59.53
C THR A 766 66.99 -7.78 -58.36
N ASP A 767 66.47 -8.94 -57.94
CA ASP A 767 65.55 -9.04 -56.82
C ASP A 767 66.32 -9.02 -55.48
N ASN A 768 66.01 -8.03 -54.64
CA ASN A 768 66.64 -7.89 -53.31
C ASN A 768 66.23 -8.99 -52.33
N ASP A 769 65.14 -9.73 -52.60
CA ASP A 769 64.71 -10.88 -51.81
C ASP A 769 65.55 -12.15 -52.09
N ASP A 770 66.37 -12.14 -53.15
CA ASP A 770 67.22 -13.26 -53.53
C ASP A 770 68.52 -13.30 -52.73
N SER A 771 68.93 -14.51 -52.34
CA SER A 771 70.13 -14.75 -51.53
C SER A 771 71.30 -15.31 -52.34
N GLY A 772 71.04 -16.03 -53.43
CA GLY A 772 72.09 -16.49 -54.32
C GLY A 772 71.63 -17.65 -55.20
N TYR A 773 72.57 -18.53 -55.53
CA TYR A 773 72.42 -19.50 -56.61
C TYR A 773 72.71 -20.93 -56.17
N ILE A 774 72.06 -21.89 -56.80
CA ILE A 774 72.35 -23.32 -56.67
C ILE A 774 72.69 -23.85 -58.05
N ILE A 775 73.91 -24.37 -58.19
CA ILE A 775 74.42 -24.95 -59.43
C ILE A 775 74.29 -26.46 -59.33
N TYR A 776 73.73 -27.05 -60.38
CA TYR A 776 73.56 -28.48 -60.52
C TYR A 776 74.36 -29.00 -61.71
N ARG A 777 74.96 -30.18 -61.54
CA ARG A 777 75.60 -30.94 -62.60
C ARG A 777 74.98 -32.32 -62.70
N LYS A 778 74.79 -32.81 -63.93
CA LYS A 778 74.32 -34.17 -64.20
C LYS A 778 75.41 -35.17 -63.82
N ASN A 779 75.08 -36.16 -62.99
CA ASN A 779 75.99 -37.24 -62.60
C ASN A 779 75.97 -38.40 -63.61
N ASN A 780 76.84 -39.38 -63.41
CA ASN A 780 76.96 -40.56 -64.29
C ASN A 780 75.68 -41.42 -64.35
N SER A 781 74.78 -41.29 -63.37
CA SER A 781 73.46 -41.96 -63.37
C SER A 781 72.38 -41.16 -64.11
N GLY A 782 72.74 -40.04 -64.76
CA GLY A 782 71.83 -39.18 -65.50
C GLY A 782 71.01 -38.21 -64.65
N THR A 783 71.27 -38.10 -63.34
CA THR A 783 70.53 -37.23 -62.41
C THR A 783 71.29 -35.95 -62.09
N PHE A 784 70.60 -34.81 -62.01
CA PHE A 784 71.23 -33.56 -61.54
C PHE A 784 71.39 -33.57 -60.02
N LYS A 785 72.61 -33.34 -59.52
CA LYS A 785 72.85 -33.04 -58.09
C LYS A 785 73.44 -31.65 -57.93
N GLU A 786 73.15 -31.06 -56.78
CA GLU A 786 73.72 -29.78 -56.36
C GLU A 786 75.24 -29.95 -56.18
N ILE A 787 76.02 -29.16 -56.93
CA ILE A 787 77.48 -29.12 -56.83
C ILE A 787 77.97 -27.91 -56.04
N LYS A 788 77.18 -26.82 -56.05
CA LYS A 788 77.50 -25.63 -55.28
C LYS A 788 76.25 -24.82 -54.94
N LYS A 789 76.16 -24.41 -53.69
CA LYS A 789 75.27 -23.33 -53.26
C LYS A 789 76.09 -22.09 -52.95
N ILE A 790 75.75 -21.00 -53.61
CA ILE A 790 76.40 -19.70 -53.52
C ILE A 790 75.48 -18.78 -52.74
N SER A 791 75.96 -18.25 -51.61
CA SER A 791 75.15 -17.40 -50.69
C SER A 791 75.32 -15.90 -50.92
N ASN A 792 75.79 -15.52 -52.11
CA ASN A 792 75.94 -14.13 -52.52
C ASN A 792 75.31 -13.93 -53.90
N ARG A 793 74.20 -13.18 -53.97
CA ARG A 793 73.50 -12.85 -55.22
C ARG A 793 74.32 -12.01 -56.21
N SER A 794 75.42 -11.39 -55.76
CA SER A 794 76.32 -10.63 -56.65
C SER A 794 77.35 -11.50 -57.37
N THR A 795 77.50 -12.77 -56.98
CA THR A 795 78.41 -13.70 -57.67
C THR A 795 77.83 -14.09 -59.02
N THR A 796 78.60 -13.90 -60.10
CA THR A 796 78.16 -14.14 -61.49
C THR A 796 78.93 -15.25 -62.19
N HIS A 797 79.82 -15.93 -61.48
CA HIS A 797 80.65 -17.00 -62.05
C HIS A 797 81.00 -18.08 -61.03
N TYR A 798 81.27 -19.29 -61.50
CA TYR A 798 81.74 -20.42 -60.70
C TYR A 798 82.69 -21.30 -61.52
N LYS A 799 83.76 -21.78 -60.89
CA LYS A 799 84.70 -22.72 -61.49
C LYS A 799 84.42 -24.11 -60.92
N ASP A 800 83.96 -25.02 -61.77
CA ASP A 800 83.84 -26.44 -61.43
C ASP A 800 85.14 -27.16 -61.82
N ASP A 801 85.80 -27.79 -60.86
CA ASP A 801 87.00 -28.62 -61.01
C ASP A 801 86.76 -30.11 -60.72
N GLY A 802 85.50 -30.52 -60.52
CA GLY A 802 85.14 -31.94 -60.41
C GLY A 802 84.93 -32.47 -59.00
N GLU A 803 85.23 -31.68 -57.94
CA GLU A 803 85.32 -32.14 -56.54
C GLU A 803 84.20 -33.08 -56.05
N LEU A 804 82.93 -32.87 -56.43
CA LEU A 804 81.80 -33.62 -55.87
C LEU A 804 81.59 -35.04 -56.43
N PHE A 805 81.92 -35.32 -57.70
CA PHE A 805 81.65 -36.65 -58.29
C PHE A 805 82.95 -37.39 -58.63
N SER A 806 83.82 -36.73 -59.39
CA SER A 806 85.14 -37.17 -59.84
C SER A 806 85.77 -36.00 -60.59
N SER A 807 87.10 -35.92 -60.66
CA SER A 807 87.78 -34.96 -61.53
C SER A 807 87.15 -34.97 -62.93
N LEU A 808 86.94 -33.80 -63.51
CA LEU A 808 86.41 -33.72 -64.87
C LEU A 808 87.40 -34.39 -65.83
N THR A 809 86.89 -35.22 -66.72
CA THR A 809 87.65 -35.98 -67.72
C THR A 809 87.72 -35.17 -69.00
N ASP A 810 88.91 -35.08 -69.59
CA ASP A 810 89.14 -34.38 -70.86
C ASP A 810 88.29 -34.99 -71.99
N GLY A 811 87.87 -34.15 -72.94
CA GLY A 811 86.97 -34.51 -74.05
C GLY A 811 85.56 -34.92 -73.65
N THR A 812 85.14 -34.68 -72.41
CA THR A 812 83.81 -35.09 -71.92
C THR A 812 82.85 -33.91 -71.85
N ALA A 813 81.62 -34.12 -72.32
CA ALA A 813 80.53 -33.17 -72.20
C ALA A 813 79.83 -33.30 -70.84
N TYR A 814 79.62 -32.17 -70.17
CA TYR A 814 78.93 -32.09 -68.89
C TYR A 814 77.72 -31.18 -68.99
N SER A 815 76.57 -31.66 -68.51
CA SER A 815 75.33 -30.89 -68.49
C SER A 815 75.14 -30.17 -67.16
N TYR A 816 74.85 -28.86 -67.21
CA TYR A 816 74.63 -28.00 -66.05
C TYR A 816 73.28 -27.30 -66.11
N LYS A 817 72.75 -26.98 -64.93
CA LYS A 817 71.66 -26.02 -64.77
C LYS A 817 71.83 -25.24 -63.47
N ILE A 818 71.26 -24.06 -63.39
CA ILE A 818 71.37 -23.17 -62.23
C ILE A 818 69.99 -22.69 -61.78
N ALA A 819 69.77 -22.53 -60.47
CA ALA A 819 68.55 -21.94 -59.93
C ALA A 819 68.90 -20.80 -58.98
N THR A 820 68.02 -19.80 -58.88
CA THR A 820 68.10 -18.76 -57.85
C THR A 820 67.29 -19.19 -56.63
N TYR A 821 67.71 -18.82 -55.42
CA TYR A 821 66.94 -19.05 -54.20
C TYR A 821 66.80 -17.77 -53.36
N ASN A 822 65.66 -17.66 -52.67
CA ASN A 822 65.32 -16.48 -51.88
C ASN A 822 65.90 -16.53 -50.45
N ARG A 823 65.72 -15.45 -49.68
CA ARG A 823 66.13 -15.35 -48.25
C ARG A 823 65.51 -16.36 -47.30
N PHE A 824 64.50 -17.13 -47.73
CA PHE A 824 63.95 -18.26 -46.97
C PHE A 824 64.43 -19.62 -47.49
N SER A 825 65.48 -19.64 -48.31
CA SER A 825 66.03 -20.85 -48.94
C SER A 825 65.04 -21.59 -49.86
N ALA A 826 63.95 -20.94 -50.29
CA ALA A 826 63.07 -21.53 -51.28
C ALA A 826 63.68 -21.34 -52.68
N VAL A 827 63.79 -22.44 -53.41
CA VAL A 827 64.46 -22.52 -54.71
C VAL A 827 63.45 -22.26 -55.82
N GLY A 828 63.83 -21.39 -56.75
CA GLY A 828 63.07 -21.07 -57.96
C GLY A 828 63.11 -22.16 -59.02
N ALA A 829 62.61 -21.82 -60.20
CA ALA A 829 62.81 -22.67 -61.37
C ALA A 829 64.30 -22.73 -61.74
N THR A 830 64.73 -23.84 -62.34
CA THR A 830 66.08 -23.96 -62.90
C THR A 830 66.13 -23.30 -64.27
N SER A 831 67.32 -22.83 -64.67
CA SER A 831 67.62 -22.44 -66.04
C SER A 831 67.41 -23.62 -66.99
N GLU A 832 67.40 -23.31 -68.29
CA GLU A 832 67.65 -24.30 -69.32
C GLU A 832 68.97 -25.03 -69.06
N ILE A 833 69.04 -26.29 -69.51
CA ILE A 833 70.24 -27.10 -69.41
C ILE A 833 71.24 -26.64 -70.45
N ILE A 834 72.48 -26.40 -70.04
CA ILE A 834 73.60 -26.17 -70.95
C ILE A 834 74.52 -27.38 -70.95
N GLU A 835 75.11 -27.68 -72.09
CA GLU A 835 76.17 -28.68 -72.22
C GLU A 835 77.49 -28.00 -72.51
N VAL A 836 78.52 -28.38 -71.77
CA VAL A 836 79.84 -27.76 -71.84
C VAL A 836 80.88 -28.87 -71.85
N SER A 837 81.76 -28.86 -72.84
CA SER A 837 82.80 -29.87 -73.02
C SER A 837 84.15 -29.36 -72.53
N THR A 838 84.84 -30.20 -71.76
CA THR A 838 86.27 -30.01 -71.46
C THR A 838 87.10 -30.20 -72.73
N LYS A 839 88.33 -29.68 -72.74
CA LYS A 839 89.24 -29.80 -73.89
C LYS A 839 89.42 -31.26 -74.31
N ALA A 840 89.26 -31.55 -75.60
CA ALA A 840 89.43 -32.90 -76.14
C ALA A 840 90.90 -33.33 -76.05
N LEU A 841 91.13 -34.64 -75.89
CA LEU A 841 92.45 -35.21 -76.09
C LEU A 841 92.82 -35.12 -77.58
N PRO A 842 94.11 -34.99 -77.93
CA PRO A 842 94.57 -35.11 -79.31
C PRO A 842 94.03 -36.34 -80.02
N GLU A 843 93.73 -36.19 -81.31
CA GLU A 843 93.26 -37.30 -82.14
C GLU A 843 94.28 -38.45 -82.18
N LYS A 844 93.77 -39.65 -82.44
CA LYS A 844 94.62 -40.85 -82.53
C LYS A 844 95.37 -40.83 -83.86
N ILE A 845 96.69 -40.96 -83.82
CA ILE A 845 97.56 -41.02 -84.99
C ILE A 845 97.19 -42.21 -85.90
N SER A 846 97.07 -41.94 -87.21
CA SER A 846 96.83 -42.91 -88.28
C SER A 846 98.07 -43.11 -89.16
N GLY A 847 98.06 -44.16 -89.99
CA GLY A 847 99.10 -44.38 -91.00
C GLY A 847 100.48 -44.73 -90.44
N LEU A 848 100.58 -45.20 -89.17
CA LEU A 848 101.84 -45.70 -88.64
C LEU A 848 102.30 -46.89 -89.50
N SER A 849 103.51 -46.83 -90.05
CA SER A 849 104.17 -47.90 -90.79
C SER A 849 105.65 -47.98 -90.39
N ILE A 850 106.26 -49.12 -90.71
CA ILE A 850 107.69 -49.37 -90.47
C ILE A 850 108.32 -49.75 -91.81
N GLU A 851 109.43 -49.10 -92.14
CA GLU A 851 110.33 -49.51 -93.21
C GLU A 851 111.71 -49.80 -92.62
N GLU A 852 112.35 -50.87 -93.09
CA GLU A 852 113.69 -51.24 -92.68
C GLU A 852 114.72 -50.42 -93.46
N ASP A 853 115.71 -49.87 -92.76
CA ASP A 853 116.80 -49.10 -93.34
C ASP A 853 118.16 -49.62 -92.80
N VAL A 854 119.25 -49.29 -93.48
CA VAL A 854 120.62 -49.76 -93.14
C VAL A 854 121.05 -49.37 -91.72
N SER A 855 120.39 -48.39 -91.11
CA SER A 855 120.73 -47.84 -89.78
C SER A 855 119.71 -48.20 -88.68
N GLY A 856 118.63 -48.91 -88.98
CA GLY A 856 117.58 -49.25 -88.02
C GLY A 856 116.18 -49.36 -88.63
N LEU A 857 115.14 -49.09 -87.83
CA LEU A 857 113.75 -49.08 -88.29
C LEU A 857 113.23 -47.65 -88.42
N MET A 858 112.84 -47.24 -89.64
CA MET A 858 112.13 -45.97 -89.87
C MET A 858 110.65 -46.13 -89.62
N LEU A 859 110.12 -45.28 -88.75
CA LEU A 859 108.71 -45.19 -88.43
C LEU A 859 108.14 -43.97 -89.12
N PHE A 860 107.14 -44.18 -89.98
CA PHE A 860 106.38 -43.11 -90.61
C PHE A 860 104.97 -43.09 -90.04
N TRP A 861 104.40 -41.91 -89.85
CA TRP A 861 102.99 -41.76 -89.52
C TRP A 861 102.41 -40.53 -90.21
N GLN A 862 101.08 -40.46 -90.28
CA GLN A 862 100.41 -39.28 -90.79
C GLN A 862 100.35 -38.21 -89.67
N PRO A 863 100.99 -37.03 -89.83
CA PRO A 863 100.86 -35.95 -88.85
C PRO A 863 99.40 -35.50 -88.76
N LEU A 864 98.97 -35.13 -87.56
CA LEU A 864 97.68 -34.50 -87.36
C LEU A 864 97.71 -33.09 -87.95
N SER A 865 96.63 -32.69 -88.62
CA SER A 865 96.45 -31.33 -89.16
C SER A 865 96.10 -30.30 -88.09
N ASP A 866 95.91 -30.73 -86.84
CA ASP A 866 95.59 -29.86 -85.71
C ASP A 866 96.82 -29.02 -85.31
N THR A 867 96.68 -27.71 -85.41
CA THR A 867 97.72 -26.73 -85.03
C THR A 867 98.02 -26.71 -83.53
N ASP A 868 97.16 -27.35 -82.73
CA ASP A 868 97.33 -27.43 -81.28
C ASP A 868 98.31 -28.54 -80.84
N ILE A 869 98.80 -29.37 -81.76
CA ILE A 869 99.78 -30.41 -81.46
C ILE A 869 101.19 -29.82 -81.27
N ASN A 870 101.82 -30.17 -80.15
CA ASN A 870 103.15 -29.70 -79.78
C ASN A 870 104.24 -30.73 -80.18
N ILE A 871 104.04 -32.00 -79.83
CA ILE A 871 105.03 -33.08 -80.02
C ILE A 871 104.34 -34.43 -80.32
N TYR A 872 105.08 -35.33 -80.96
CA TYR A 872 104.74 -36.75 -81.02
C TYR A 872 105.62 -37.56 -80.07
N GLN A 873 105.02 -38.49 -79.33
CA GLN A 873 105.70 -39.39 -78.42
C GLN A 873 105.70 -40.81 -78.99
N ILE A 874 106.90 -41.34 -79.23
CA ILE A 874 107.12 -42.68 -79.77
C ILE A 874 107.32 -43.66 -78.61
N TYR A 875 106.61 -44.77 -78.70
CA TYR A 875 106.68 -45.90 -77.79
C TYR A 875 107.17 -47.15 -78.51
N ARG A 876 107.96 -47.96 -77.80
CA ARG A 876 108.44 -49.26 -78.26
C ARG A 876 108.26 -50.34 -77.21
N SER A 877 107.85 -51.51 -77.66
CA SER A 877 107.95 -52.79 -76.93
C SER A 877 108.99 -53.68 -77.60
N VAL A 878 109.64 -54.54 -76.81
CA VAL A 878 110.64 -55.54 -77.27
C VAL A 878 109.99 -56.88 -77.66
N ASN A 879 108.69 -56.88 -77.92
CA ASN A 879 107.94 -58.03 -78.42
C ASN A 879 106.86 -57.58 -79.42
N SER A 880 106.40 -58.51 -80.26
CA SER A 880 105.37 -58.27 -81.28
C SER A 880 103.96 -58.12 -80.71
N SER A 881 103.73 -58.53 -79.45
CA SER A 881 102.43 -58.41 -78.76
C SER A 881 102.18 -57.02 -78.15
N CYS A 882 103.14 -56.09 -78.28
CA CYS A 882 103.07 -54.73 -77.75
C CYS A 882 102.88 -54.65 -76.23
N SER A 883 103.22 -55.72 -75.50
CA SER A 883 103.14 -55.72 -74.04
C SER A 883 104.38 -55.05 -73.44
N GLY A 884 104.19 -54.08 -72.54
CA GLY A 884 105.30 -53.36 -71.90
C GLY A 884 105.90 -52.21 -72.73
N LEU A 885 105.07 -51.46 -73.46
CA LEU A 885 105.49 -50.25 -74.19
C LEU A 885 106.23 -49.26 -73.28
N ARG A 886 107.39 -48.77 -73.75
CA ARG A 886 108.17 -47.70 -73.10
C ARG A 886 108.33 -46.53 -74.04
N LYS A 887 108.34 -45.31 -73.49
CA LYS A 887 108.69 -44.08 -74.22
C LYS A 887 110.15 -44.17 -74.68
N ILE A 888 110.39 -44.01 -75.97
CA ILE A 888 111.76 -44.10 -76.53
C ILE A 888 112.23 -42.81 -77.18
N ALA A 889 111.32 -41.98 -77.70
CA ALA A 889 111.66 -40.70 -78.31
C ALA A 889 110.47 -39.75 -78.32
N THR A 890 110.77 -38.46 -78.38
CA THR A 890 109.81 -37.38 -78.56
C THR A 890 110.31 -36.54 -79.71
N VAL A 891 109.45 -36.27 -80.69
CA VAL A 891 109.76 -35.48 -81.88
C VAL A 891 108.81 -34.30 -81.99
N ALA A 892 109.22 -33.25 -82.71
CA ALA A 892 108.39 -32.05 -82.90
C ALA A 892 107.10 -32.39 -83.68
N SER A 893 106.05 -31.58 -83.53
CA SER A 893 104.78 -31.77 -84.25
C SER A 893 104.89 -31.65 -85.78
N THR A 894 105.98 -31.08 -86.30
CA THR A 894 106.31 -31.03 -87.74
C THR A 894 106.96 -32.31 -88.26
N SER A 895 107.34 -33.25 -87.38
CA SER A 895 107.96 -34.51 -87.79
C SER A 895 106.90 -35.56 -88.10
N ASP A 896 107.05 -36.22 -89.25
CA ASP A 896 106.25 -37.36 -89.71
C ASP A 896 107.02 -38.69 -89.69
N VAL A 897 108.30 -38.62 -89.30
CA VAL A 897 109.24 -39.73 -89.30
C VAL A 897 110.09 -39.78 -88.02
N TYR A 898 110.43 -40.99 -87.58
CA TYR A 898 111.44 -41.23 -86.55
C TYR A 898 112.24 -42.50 -86.85
N MET A 899 113.56 -42.43 -86.67
CA MET A 899 114.47 -43.58 -86.83
C MET A 899 114.81 -44.20 -85.47
N ASP A 900 114.49 -45.48 -85.29
CA ASP A 900 114.98 -46.26 -84.15
C ASP A 900 116.24 -47.04 -84.50
N THR A 901 117.40 -46.51 -84.09
CA THR A 901 118.72 -47.13 -84.28
C THR A 901 119.11 -48.12 -83.19
N LYS A 902 118.29 -48.29 -82.13
CA LYS A 902 118.60 -49.15 -80.97
C LYS A 902 117.97 -50.53 -81.06
N VAL A 903 117.65 -50.95 -82.28
CA VAL A 903 117.06 -52.25 -82.60
C VAL A 903 118.15 -53.30 -82.85
N LYS A 904 117.85 -54.59 -82.65
CA LYS A 904 118.81 -55.69 -82.78
C LYS A 904 118.25 -56.80 -83.67
N GLU A 905 119.14 -57.45 -84.42
CA GLU A 905 118.83 -58.60 -85.27
C GLU A 905 118.14 -59.74 -84.50
N GLY A 906 117.22 -60.45 -85.16
CA GLY A 906 116.47 -61.56 -84.58
C GLY A 906 115.47 -61.17 -83.48
N LYS A 907 115.22 -59.88 -83.23
CA LYS A 907 114.23 -59.41 -82.25
C LYS A 907 113.01 -58.80 -82.92
N SER A 908 111.85 -59.03 -82.31
CA SER A 908 110.59 -58.39 -82.69
C SER A 908 110.34 -57.15 -81.86
N TYR A 909 109.96 -56.07 -82.51
CA TYR A 909 109.59 -54.82 -81.87
C TYR A 909 108.16 -54.44 -82.24
N CYS A 910 107.46 -53.81 -81.31
CA CYS A 910 106.18 -53.18 -81.59
C CYS A 910 106.25 -51.69 -81.26
N TYR A 911 105.76 -50.85 -82.17
CA TYR A 911 105.75 -49.41 -82.02
C TYR A 911 104.34 -48.84 -81.98
N ARG A 912 104.19 -47.76 -81.22
CA ARG A 912 103.00 -46.91 -81.17
C ARG A 912 103.41 -45.46 -81.01
N VAL A 913 102.60 -44.56 -81.56
CA VAL A 913 102.82 -43.11 -81.48
C VAL A 913 101.60 -42.44 -80.87
N THR A 914 101.79 -41.44 -80.02
CA THR A 914 100.75 -40.51 -79.55
C THR A 914 101.10 -39.09 -79.94
N ALA A 915 100.08 -38.24 -80.09
CA ALA A 915 100.25 -36.80 -80.14
C ALA A 915 100.06 -36.20 -78.74
N ILE A 916 100.80 -35.15 -78.42
CA ILE A 916 100.62 -34.35 -77.21
C ILE A 916 100.41 -32.89 -77.63
N ASP A 917 99.34 -32.27 -77.14
CA ASP A 917 99.00 -30.88 -77.47
C ASP A 917 99.80 -29.84 -76.66
N ASN A 918 99.57 -28.56 -76.98
CA ASN A 918 100.14 -27.42 -76.26
C ASN A 918 99.70 -27.31 -74.79
N ASP A 919 98.56 -27.91 -74.44
CA ASP A 919 98.03 -28.00 -73.08
C ASP A 919 98.53 -29.25 -72.32
N LYS A 920 99.47 -30.00 -72.91
CA LYS A 920 100.11 -31.21 -72.38
C LYS A 920 99.17 -32.40 -72.22
N LEU A 921 98.06 -32.43 -72.95
CA LEU A 921 97.18 -33.59 -73.03
C LEU A 921 97.75 -34.60 -74.01
N GLU A 922 97.93 -35.84 -73.58
CA GLU A 922 98.43 -36.93 -74.41
C GLU A 922 97.24 -37.72 -75.02
N GLY A 923 97.22 -37.80 -76.35
CA GLY A 923 96.22 -38.53 -77.11
C GLY A 923 96.30 -40.05 -76.92
N ARG A 924 95.37 -40.76 -77.55
CA ARG A 924 95.36 -42.24 -77.50
C ARG A 924 96.48 -42.83 -78.36
N LEU A 925 97.06 -43.94 -77.90
CA LEU A 925 98.05 -44.71 -78.66
C LEU A 925 97.51 -45.08 -80.05
N SER A 926 98.34 -44.87 -81.09
CA SER A 926 98.09 -45.32 -82.48
C SER A 926 97.79 -46.83 -82.57
N PRO A 927 97.27 -47.33 -83.70
CA PRO A 927 97.36 -48.76 -83.99
C PRO A 927 98.82 -49.21 -83.89
N SER A 928 99.05 -50.41 -83.37
CA SER A 928 100.40 -50.97 -83.29
C SER A 928 100.88 -51.45 -84.65
N VAL A 929 102.15 -51.20 -84.92
CA VAL A 929 102.89 -51.88 -85.99
C VAL A 929 104.01 -52.66 -85.35
N SER A 930 104.17 -53.91 -85.76
CA SER A 930 105.23 -54.79 -85.28
C SER A 930 106.12 -55.20 -86.44
N PHE A 931 107.42 -55.27 -86.18
CA PHE A 931 108.43 -55.68 -87.15
C PHE A 931 109.45 -56.61 -86.48
N THR A 932 109.85 -57.67 -87.16
CA THR A 932 110.89 -58.59 -86.71
C THR A 932 112.10 -58.43 -87.61
N ILE A 933 113.23 -58.04 -87.04
CA ILE A 933 114.45 -57.86 -87.82
C ILE A 933 114.98 -59.25 -88.22
N PRO A 934 115.15 -59.52 -89.53
CA PRO A 934 115.69 -60.80 -90.00
C PRO A 934 117.04 -61.10 -89.33
N ALA A 935 117.29 -62.36 -88.99
CA ALA A 935 118.63 -62.79 -88.59
C ALA A 935 119.42 -63.06 -89.87
N ILE A 936 120.60 -62.47 -90.04
CA ILE A 936 121.49 -62.76 -91.18
C ILE A 936 121.98 -64.20 -91.02
N ALA A 937 121.71 -65.06 -92.00
CA ALA A 937 122.32 -66.37 -92.11
C ALA A 937 123.75 -66.19 -92.66
N GLU A 938 124.76 -66.61 -91.91
CA GLU A 938 126.13 -66.72 -92.43
C GLU A 938 126.18 -67.88 -93.43
N ASP A 939 126.52 -67.59 -94.69
CA ASP A 939 126.88 -68.59 -95.70
C ASP A 939 128.31 -69.08 -95.45
N ASN A 940 128.42 -70.26 -94.81
CA ASN A 940 129.25 -71.40 -95.28
C ASN A 940 128.95 -72.66 -94.46
#